data_AF-A0A2A9DPE3-F1
#
_entry.id   AF-A0A2A9DPE3-F1
#
_cell.length_a   1.000
_cell.length_b   1.000
_cell.length_c   1.000
_cell.angle_alpha   90.00
_cell.angle_beta   90.00
_cell.angle_gamma   90.00
#
_symmetry.space_group_name_H-M   'P 1'
#
loop_
_entity.id
_entity.type
_entity.pdbx_description
1 polymer ?
#
loop_
_entity_poly.entity_id
_entity_poly.type
_entity_poly.pdbx_seq_one_letter_code
_entity_poly.pdbx_strand_id
1 'polypeptide(L)'
;MNSKTMSQMRWVSLVLIGLAVALMSIGPKEAEQSATAMLADGTDSATVAELKAQAEAQTGEDAGQSAIVFFSGVSPETLPGLGRIAEDLGGPLIPNEDATSAIVPVQIESESLTGNLDKVEELRADVSDAAPEGVTAQVTGPAAIEADLSGVFSGANFKLLAVTGIIVAILLIATYRSPILWIIPLLVIGIADRLVATVFTWVLEPLGMHWNESTAGILSVLVFGAGTNYALLLISRYRDELHLTENRFEAMARAWKPTVTTILASAATVVIGVLCLLASLTPTTRALGAAAAIGVTIAFLFGAFVSPGVLVIFGRWVFWPKRPQVGEKTEHKVFDAVGRTVEKHPKAITVGALAALGVMCLGALQISTGLTQSDQFIEKPESITAAQELSEAFPNMSATPATVTAEPGAREALEAGGYSVTEADGFLTVSGGTTEELRQTLEGTGALVGGPDAELYDTEQAAERDRAIIFPLVLILVFVALIALLRSLVAPLIMVASVLLTNVAALGVGWWVSHYLLGFERFDSTTPLYAFVFLVALGIDYTIFLVTRTREAATTEGTRQAILTSLSTTGSVITSAGILLAAVFAALGVLPLVVLAQIGVIICLGVLLDTLIVRTLVVPSVVQLLGEKFWWPAKVDPVSHDQRSVA
;
A
#
# COMPACT_ATOMS: atom_id res chain seq x y z
N MET A 1 24.42 -22.99 12.45
CA MET A 1 25.11 -23.63 11.30
C MET A 1 26.60 -23.65 11.60
N ASN A 2 27.36 -24.62 11.10
CA ASN A 2 28.82 -24.61 11.21
C ASN A 2 29.44 -23.85 10.03
N SER A 3 30.69 -23.40 10.16
CA SER A 3 31.39 -22.58 9.14
C SER A 3 31.43 -23.24 7.75
N LYS A 4 31.58 -24.57 7.68
CA LYS A 4 31.53 -25.33 6.42
C LYS A 4 30.18 -25.21 5.71
N THR A 5 29.07 -25.32 6.43
CA THR A 5 27.71 -25.17 5.88
C THR A 5 27.50 -23.73 5.39
N MET A 6 28.03 -22.75 6.12
CA MET A 6 27.95 -21.34 5.70
C MET A 6 28.78 -21.06 4.43
N SER A 7 29.92 -21.76 4.25
CA SER A 7 30.68 -21.70 3.00
C SER A 7 29.94 -22.33 1.82
N GLN A 8 29.06 -23.32 2.05
CA GLN A 8 28.22 -23.89 0.99
C GLN A 8 27.04 -22.97 0.65
N MET A 9 26.59 -22.16 1.61
CA MET A 9 25.44 -21.28 1.43
C MET A 9 25.62 -20.26 0.30
N ARG A 10 26.86 -19.83 0.00
CA ARG A 10 27.13 -18.99 -1.18
C ARG A 10 26.67 -19.62 -2.50
N TRP A 11 26.85 -20.94 -2.65
CA TRP A 11 26.45 -21.66 -3.84
C TRP A 11 24.94 -21.85 -3.88
N VAL A 12 24.34 -22.13 -2.73
CA VAL A 12 22.88 -22.18 -2.59
C VAL A 12 22.25 -20.85 -2.99
N SER A 13 22.78 -19.73 -2.53
CA SER A 13 22.28 -18.39 -2.89
C SER A 13 22.42 -18.11 -4.38
N LEU A 14 23.53 -18.49 -5.02
CA LEU A 14 23.70 -18.35 -6.47
C LEU A 14 22.71 -19.21 -7.27
N VAL A 15 22.44 -20.44 -6.81
CA VAL A 15 21.44 -21.32 -7.43
C VAL A 15 20.04 -20.75 -7.26
N LEU A 16 19.69 -20.23 -6.08
CA LEU A 16 18.41 -19.58 -5.83
C LEU A 16 18.22 -18.33 -6.69
N ILE A 17 19.28 -17.52 -6.87
CA ILE A 17 19.25 -16.38 -7.79
C ILE A 17 19.06 -16.87 -9.23
N GLY A 18 19.80 -17.89 -9.67
CA GLY A 18 19.65 -18.45 -11.01
C GLY A 18 18.25 -18.99 -11.27
N LEU A 19 17.66 -19.69 -10.30
CA LEU A 19 16.28 -20.18 -10.37
C LEU A 19 15.28 -19.02 -10.43
N ALA A 20 15.49 -17.98 -9.61
CA ALA A 20 14.65 -16.79 -9.64
C ALA A 20 14.68 -16.10 -11.00
N VAL A 21 15.88 -15.92 -11.59
CA VAL A 21 16.04 -15.34 -12.93
C VAL A 21 15.39 -16.21 -14.00
N ALA A 22 15.50 -17.54 -13.89
CA ALA A 22 14.81 -18.44 -14.81
C ALA A 22 13.28 -18.29 -14.69
N LEU A 23 12.72 -18.22 -13.48
CA LEU A 23 11.29 -17.99 -13.28
C LEU A 23 10.84 -16.61 -13.81
N MET A 24 11.65 -15.56 -13.64
CA MET A 24 11.35 -14.23 -14.19
C MET A 24 11.25 -14.21 -15.71
N SER A 25 11.97 -15.10 -16.41
CA SER A 25 11.92 -15.19 -17.88
C SER A 25 10.55 -15.60 -18.43
N ILE A 26 9.67 -16.15 -17.57
CA ILE A 26 8.28 -16.46 -17.89
C ILE A 26 7.45 -15.17 -18.04
N GLY A 27 7.83 -14.09 -17.34
CA GLY A 27 7.10 -12.84 -17.29
C GLY A 27 5.88 -12.89 -16.35
N PRO A 28 5.48 -11.72 -15.78
CA PRO A 28 4.20 -11.60 -15.09
C PRO A 28 3.04 -11.77 -16.08
N LYS A 29 1.89 -12.19 -15.57
CA LYS A 29 0.65 -12.18 -16.37
C LYS A 29 0.04 -10.78 -16.36
N GLU A 30 -0.56 -10.39 -17.48
CA GLU A 30 -1.36 -9.17 -17.55
C GLU A 30 -2.62 -9.35 -16.70
N ALA A 31 -3.05 -8.27 -16.06
CA ALA A 31 -4.31 -8.27 -15.32
C ALA A 31 -5.46 -8.37 -16.33
N GLU A 32 -6.42 -9.26 -16.09
CA GLU A 32 -7.66 -9.28 -16.86
C GLU A 32 -8.46 -8.00 -16.61
N GLN A 33 -9.00 -7.41 -17.66
CA GLN A 33 -9.94 -6.30 -17.56
C GLN A 33 -11.26 -6.84 -16.99
N SER A 34 -11.65 -6.34 -15.83
CA SER A 34 -12.87 -6.78 -15.14
C SER A 34 -13.60 -5.58 -14.60
N ALA A 35 -14.82 -5.36 -15.12
CA ALA A 35 -15.70 -4.26 -14.73
C ALA A 35 -16.08 -4.29 -13.24
N THR A 36 -15.94 -5.44 -12.58
CA THR A 36 -16.35 -5.64 -11.18
C THR A 36 -15.19 -5.81 -10.22
N ALA A 37 -13.93 -5.80 -10.68
CA ALA A 37 -12.77 -6.08 -9.82
C ALA A 37 -12.59 -5.07 -8.67
N MET A 38 -12.96 -3.80 -8.90
CA MET A 38 -12.95 -2.73 -7.90
C MET A 38 -14.22 -2.68 -7.07
N LEU A 39 -15.28 -3.38 -7.48
CA LEU A 39 -16.60 -3.29 -6.87
C LEU A 39 -16.76 -4.32 -5.75
N ALA A 40 -17.52 -3.97 -4.73
CA ALA A 40 -17.75 -4.86 -3.60
C ALA A 40 -18.71 -6.00 -3.97
N ASP A 41 -18.33 -7.23 -3.62
CA ASP A 41 -19.16 -8.42 -3.85
C ASP A 41 -20.55 -8.26 -3.23
N GLY A 42 -21.59 -8.64 -3.98
CA GLY A 42 -22.97 -8.69 -3.49
C GLY A 42 -23.66 -7.32 -3.37
N THR A 43 -23.14 -6.29 -4.05
CA THR A 43 -23.77 -4.97 -4.16
C THR A 43 -24.59 -4.85 -5.45
N ASP A 44 -25.59 -3.96 -5.43
CA ASP A 44 -26.43 -3.70 -6.60
C ASP A 44 -25.57 -3.18 -7.76
N SER A 45 -24.63 -2.26 -7.48
CA SER A 45 -23.77 -1.69 -8.53
C SER A 45 -22.87 -2.73 -9.18
N ALA A 46 -22.28 -3.66 -8.40
CA ALA A 46 -21.49 -4.75 -8.93
C ALA A 46 -22.31 -5.70 -9.81
N THR A 47 -23.54 -6.00 -9.39
CA THR A 47 -24.45 -6.88 -10.14
C THR A 47 -24.89 -6.21 -11.44
N VAL A 48 -25.21 -4.92 -11.42
CA VAL A 48 -25.55 -4.14 -12.63
C VAL A 48 -24.36 -4.09 -13.59
N ALA A 49 -23.15 -3.82 -13.08
CA ALA A 49 -21.94 -3.81 -13.89
C ALA A 49 -21.65 -5.19 -14.53
N GLU A 50 -21.86 -6.28 -13.80
CA GLU A 50 -21.72 -7.64 -14.33
C GLU A 50 -22.77 -7.95 -15.41
N LEU A 51 -24.05 -7.64 -15.15
CA LEU A 51 -25.12 -7.85 -16.12
C LEU A 51 -24.90 -7.04 -17.39
N LYS A 52 -24.42 -5.80 -17.25
CA LYS A 52 -24.08 -4.94 -18.38
C LYS A 52 -22.94 -5.52 -19.20
N ALA A 53 -21.85 -5.94 -18.55
CA ALA A 53 -20.72 -6.60 -19.23
C ALA A 53 -21.15 -7.91 -19.92
N GLN A 54 -22.06 -8.69 -19.33
CA GLN A 54 -22.60 -9.91 -19.94
C GLN A 54 -23.51 -9.62 -21.14
N ALA A 55 -24.32 -8.56 -21.06
CA ALA A 55 -25.18 -8.14 -22.17
C ALA A 55 -24.34 -7.69 -23.38
N GLU A 56 -23.31 -6.89 -23.13
CA GLU A 56 -22.32 -6.46 -24.14
C GLU A 56 -21.60 -7.67 -24.77
N ALA A 57 -21.18 -8.65 -23.96
CA ALA A 57 -20.54 -9.87 -24.48
C ALA A 57 -21.48 -10.75 -25.35
N GLN A 58 -22.80 -10.66 -25.18
CA GLN A 58 -23.78 -11.47 -25.92
C GLN A 58 -24.19 -10.85 -27.25
N THR A 59 -24.19 -9.51 -27.37
CA THR A 59 -24.54 -8.81 -28.60
C THR A 59 -23.46 -8.93 -29.68
N GLY A 60 -22.23 -9.31 -29.30
CA GLY A 60 -21.12 -9.47 -30.24
C GLY A 60 -20.65 -8.15 -30.84
N GLU A 61 -21.15 -7.02 -30.32
CA GLU A 61 -20.43 -5.75 -30.36
C GLU A 61 -19.25 -5.95 -29.42
N ASP A 62 -18.02 -5.83 -29.94
CA ASP A 62 -16.83 -5.85 -29.08
C ASP A 62 -17.06 -4.84 -27.96
N ALA A 63 -16.73 -5.22 -26.72
CA ALA A 63 -17.02 -4.45 -25.50
C ALA A 63 -16.37 -3.06 -25.59
N GLY A 64 -17.06 -2.14 -26.25
CA GLY A 64 -16.65 -0.79 -26.47
C GLY A 64 -16.90 -0.01 -25.21
N GLN A 65 -15.85 0.55 -24.62
CA GLN A 65 -16.06 1.53 -23.57
C GLN A 65 -16.53 2.83 -24.22
N SER A 66 -17.60 3.41 -23.68
CA SER A 66 -18.10 4.69 -24.16
C SER A 66 -17.09 5.80 -23.84
N ALA A 67 -16.74 6.55 -24.87
CA ALA A 67 -16.06 7.83 -24.78
C ALA A 67 -16.99 8.94 -25.27
N ILE A 68 -16.74 10.15 -24.83
CA ILE A 68 -17.44 11.35 -25.28
C ILE A 68 -16.39 12.31 -25.77
N VAL A 69 -16.47 12.68 -27.05
CA VAL A 69 -15.70 13.78 -27.60
C VAL A 69 -16.47 15.07 -27.32
N PHE A 70 -15.89 15.96 -26.53
CA PHE A 70 -16.44 17.24 -26.14
C PHE A 70 -15.76 18.36 -26.93
N PHE A 71 -16.57 19.20 -27.56
CA PHE A 71 -16.14 20.38 -28.28
C PHE A 71 -16.60 21.64 -27.54
N SER A 72 -15.67 22.54 -27.23
CA SER A 72 -15.94 23.86 -26.66
C SER A 72 -15.50 24.98 -27.60
N GLY A 73 -16.14 26.15 -27.50
CA GLY A 73 -15.91 27.26 -28.44
C GLY A 73 -16.62 27.07 -29.79
N VAL A 74 -17.69 26.27 -29.80
CA VAL A 74 -18.49 26.02 -31.00
C VAL A 74 -19.23 27.29 -31.41
N SER A 75 -19.35 27.49 -32.71
CA SER A 75 -20.12 28.58 -33.31
C SER A 75 -20.90 28.06 -34.52
N PRO A 76 -21.93 28.78 -34.99
CA PRO A 76 -22.70 28.36 -36.16
C PRO A 76 -21.85 28.13 -37.43
N GLU A 77 -20.69 28.79 -37.53
CA GLU A 77 -19.76 28.64 -38.65
C GLU A 77 -18.92 27.35 -38.57
N THR A 78 -18.68 26.83 -37.36
CA THR A 78 -17.87 25.62 -37.13
C THR A 78 -18.70 24.33 -37.12
N LEU A 79 -20.01 24.41 -36.88
CA LEU A 79 -20.94 23.26 -36.85
C LEU A 79 -20.86 22.33 -38.08
N PRO A 80 -20.79 22.82 -39.34
CA PRO A 80 -20.68 21.92 -40.50
C PRO A 80 -19.36 21.14 -40.53
N GLY A 81 -18.27 21.74 -40.02
CA GLY A 81 -16.98 21.08 -39.88
C GLY A 81 -17.04 19.97 -38.82
N LEU A 82 -17.63 20.26 -37.67
CA LEU A 82 -17.84 19.29 -36.59
C LEU A 82 -18.75 18.14 -37.00
N GLY A 83 -19.75 18.40 -37.85
CA GLY A 83 -20.62 17.34 -38.38
C GLY A 83 -19.87 16.28 -39.19
N ARG A 84 -18.84 16.68 -39.95
CA ARG A 84 -17.98 15.73 -40.69
C ARG A 84 -17.12 14.90 -39.75
N ILE A 85 -16.55 15.55 -38.72
CA ILE A 85 -15.78 14.85 -37.69
C ILE A 85 -16.68 13.83 -36.96
N ALA A 86 -17.92 14.21 -36.62
CA ALA A 86 -18.87 13.31 -35.98
C ALA A 86 -19.22 12.09 -36.85
N GLU A 87 -19.42 12.30 -38.16
CA GLU A 87 -19.62 11.20 -39.12
C GLU A 87 -18.40 10.27 -39.20
N ASP A 88 -17.18 10.82 -39.25
CA ASP A 88 -15.94 10.04 -39.28
C ASP A 88 -15.73 9.24 -37.98
N LEU A 89 -16.15 9.80 -36.84
CA LEU A 89 -16.14 9.16 -35.53
C LEU A 89 -17.27 8.13 -35.32
N GLY A 90 -18.24 8.07 -36.23
CA GLY A 90 -19.37 7.14 -36.15
C GLY A 90 -20.44 7.49 -35.12
N GLY A 91 -20.50 8.75 -34.64
CA GLY A 91 -21.44 9.21 -33.61
C GLY A 91 -22.26 10.45 -34.03
N PRO A 92 -23.44 10.69 -33.45
CA PRO A 92 -24.22 11.90 -33.73
C PRO A 92 -23.59 13.15 -33.08
N LEU A 93 -23.58 14.27 -33.80
CA LEU A 93 -23.24 15.58 -33.22
C LEU A 93 -24.43 16.12 -32.44
N ILE A 94 -24.25 16.34 -31.14
CA ILE A 94 -25.28 16.85 -30.24
C ILE A 94 -24.83 18.22 -29.68
N PRO A 95 -25.35 19.35 -30.21
CA PRO A 95 -25.06 20.67 -29.68
C PRO A 95 -25.83 20.96 -28.37
N ASN A 96 -25.27 21.82 -27.51
CA ASN A 96 -25.98 22.33 -26.34
C ASN A 96 -27.03 23.39 -26.73
N GLU A 97 -27.89 23.79 -25.77
CA GLU A 97 -28.98 24.75 -26.02
C GLU A 97 -28.50 26.08 -26.62
N ASP A 98 -27.33 26.56 -26.16
CA ASP A 98 -26.73 27.82 -26.60
C ASP A 98 -25.86 27.71 -27.86
N ALA A 99 -25.69 26.49 -28.41
CA ALA A 99 -24.81 26.16 -29.53
C ALA A 99 -23.34 26.63 -29.38
N THR A 100 -22.87 26.74 -28.13
CA THR A 100 -21.49 27.10 -27.76
C THR A 100 -20.60 25.88 -27.53
N SER A 101 -21.22 24.71 -27.34
CA SER A 101 -20.55 23.43 -27.11
C SER A 101 -21.29 22.31 -27.84
N ALA A 102 -20.59 21.23 -28.18
CA ALA A 102 -21.18 20.05 -28.78
C ALA A 102 -20.49 18.78 -28.29
N ILE A 103 -21.21 17.66 -28.33
CA ILE A 103 -20.66 16.33 -28.01
C ILE A 103 -20.84 15.36 -29.16
N VAL A 104 -19.95 14.38 -29.22
CA VAL A 104 -20.07 13.18 -30.05
C VAL A 104 -19.76 11.97 -29.17
N PRO A 105 -20.77 11.13 -28.84
CA PRO A 105 -20.51 9.86 -28.17
C PRO A 105 -19.86 8.88 -29.15
N VAL A 106 -18.78 8.23 -28.72
CA VAL A 106 -17.96 7.29 -29.52
C VAL A 106 -17.77 6.00 -28.71
N GLN A 107 -17.71 4.86 -29.39
CA GLN A 107 -17.40 3.57 -28.76
C GLN A 107 -15.93 3.21 -29.02
N ILE A 108 -15.19 2.89 -27.96
CA ILE A 108 -13.79 2.48 -28.03
C ILE A 108 -13.69 0.99 -27.71
N GLU A 109 -13.55 0.17 -28.76
CA GLU A 109 -13.38 -1.28 -28.63
C GLU A 109 -11.94 -1.60 -28.20
N SER A 110 -11.69 -2.27 -27.07
CA SER A 110 -10.34 -2.69 -26.71
C SER A 110 -10.34 -3.99 -25.92
N GLU A 111 -9.44 -4.92 -26.25
CA GLU A 111 -9.29 -6.20 -25.54
C GLU A 111 -8.35 -6.12 -24.32
N SER A 112 -7.69 -4.97 -24.08
CA SER A 112 -6.74 -4.79 -22.97
C SER A 112 -6.69 -3.35 -22.49
N LEU A 113 -6.29 -3.13 -21.23
CA LEU A 113 -6.08 -1.81 -20.64
C LEU A 113 -5.09 -0.96 -21.44
N THR A 114 -3.98 -1.55 -21.88
CA THR A 114 -2.98 -0.87 -22.71
C THR A 114 -3.54 -0.53 -24.10
N GLY A 115 -4.35 -1.43 -24.68
CA GLY A 115 -5.02 -1.16 -25.95
C GLY A 115 -6.03 -0.03 -25.86
N ASN A 116 -6.75 0.10 -24.73
CA ASN A 116 -7.65 1.23 -24.47
C ASN A 116 -6.87 2.55 -24.41
N LEU A 117 -5.76 2.57 -23.67
CA LEU A 117 -4.86 3.74 -23.59
C LEU A 117 -4.46 4.21 -24.99
N ASP A 118 -3.90 3.31 -25.80
CA ASP A 118 -3.39 3.64 -27.14
C ASP A 118 -4.51 4.20 -28.05
N LYS A 119 -5.71 3.61 -28.00
CA LYS A 119 -6.87 4.06 -28.80
C LYS A 119 -7.41 5.41 -28.34
N VAL A 120 -7.46 5.68 -27.04
CA VAL A 120 -7.87 7.00 -26.52
C VAL A 120 -6.84 8.07 -26.90
N GLU A 121 -5.54 7.76 -26.84
CA GLU A 121 -4.49 8.69 -27.29
C GLU A 121 -4.58 8.98 -28.79
N GLU A 122 -4.84 7.97 -29.61
CA GLU A 122 -5.10 8.13 -31.05
C GLU A 122 -6.33 9.02 -31.30
N LEU A 123 -7.45 8.73 -30.61
CA LEU A 123 -8.67 9.53 -30.71
C LEU A 123 -8.44 10.99 -30.31
N ARG A 124 -7.70 11.25 -29.23
CA ARG A 124 -7.36 12.61 -28.80
C ARG A 124 -6.56 13.36 -29.87
N ALA A 125 -5.57 12.70 -30.46
CA ALA A 125 -4.75 13.29 -31.51
C ALA A 125 -5.60 13.59 -32.75
N ASP A 126 -6.39 12.62 -33.22
CA ASP A 126 -7.22 12.75 -34.42
C ASP A 126 -8.24 13.88 -34.30
N VAL A 127 -8.95 13.96 -33.17
CA VAL A 127 -9.95 15.00 -32.98
C VAL A 127 -9.30 16.37 -32.77
N SER A 128 -8.17 16.45 -32.06
CA SER A 128 -7.44 17.71 -31.91
C SER A 128 -6.90 18.24 -33.24
N ASP A 129 -6.42 17.36 -34.12
CA ASP A 129 -5.90 17.74 -35.44
C ASP A 129 -7.02 18.10 -36.43
N ALA A 130 -8.19 17.47 -36.30
CA ALA A 130 -9.35 17.75 -37.14
C ALA A 130 -10.17 18.98 -36.69
N ALA A 131 -10.01 19.43 -35.44
CA ALA A 131 -10.79 20.53 -34.88
C ALA A 131 -10.61 21.86 -35.65
N PRO A 132 -11.70 22.58 -36.00
CA PRO A 132 -11.62 23.89 -36.62
C PRO A 132 -10.92 24.95 -35.75
N GLU A 133 -10.31 25.97 -36.35
CA GLU A 133 -9.70 27.09 -35.60
C GLU A 133 -10.70 27.72 -34.62
N GLY A 134 -10.29 27.83 -33.34
CA GLY A 134 -11.11 28.40 -32.27
C GLY A 134 -11.99 27.40 -31.53
N VAL A 135 -12.08 26.14 -31.99
CA VAL A 135 -12.72 25.04 -31.27
C VAL A 135 -11.67 24.25 -30.51
N THR A 136 -11.91 23.99 -29.22
CA THR A 136 -11.11 23.05 -28.43
C THR A 136 -11.84 21.72 -28.41
N ALA A 137 -11.14 20.63 -28.73
CA ALA A 137 -11.68 19.29 -28.67
C ALA A 137 -10.98 18.50 -27.56
N GLN A 138 -11.76 17.80 -26.75
CA GLN A 138 -11.27 16.98 -25.64
C GLN A 138 -12.04 15.66 -25.59
N VAL A 139 -11.42 14.63 -25.03
CA VAL A 139 -12.02 13.29 -24.90
C VAL A 139 -12.23 12.95 -23.43
N THR A 140 -13.48 12.65 -23.08
CA THR A 140 -13.91 12.24 -21.74
C THR A 140 -14.76 10.96 -21.81
N GLY A 141 -15.43 10.61 -20.71
CA GLY A 141 -16.20 9.39 -20.54
C GLY A 141 -15.39 8.24 -19.91
N PRO A 142 -16.06 7.13 -19.55
CA PRO A 142 -15.45 6.00 -18.87
C PRO A 142 -14.16 5.49 -19.54
N ALA A 143 -14.15 5.37 -20.87
CA ALA A 143 -12.98 4.90 -21.60
C ALA A 143 -11.75 5.79 -21.42
N ALA A 144 -11.94 7.11 -21.51
CA ALA A 144 -10.87 8.08 -21.40
C ALA A 144 -10.34 8.24 -19.97
N ILE A 145 -11.23 8.13 -18.97
CA ILE A 145 -10.86 8.15 -17.55
C ILE A 145 -10.04 6.89 -17.21
N GLU A 146 -10.46 5.72 -17.70
CA GLU A 146 -9.72 4.47 -17.51
C GLU A 146 -8.36 4.48 -18.23
N ALA A 147 -8.30 5.02 -19.45
CA ALA A 147 -7.06 5.25 -20.16
C ALA A 147 -6.12 6.18 -19.38
N ASP A 148 -6.60 7.32 -18.87
CA ASP A 148 -5.77 8.22 -18.06
C ASP A 148 -5.28 7.55 -16.76
N LEU A 149 -6.13 6.74 -16.12
CA LEU A 149 -5.75 5.99 -14.93
C LEU A 149 -4.65 4.96 -15.25
N SER A 150 -4.78 4.20 -16.34
CA SER A 150 -3.74 3.25 -16.78
C SER A 150 -2.47 3.96 -17.24
N GLY A 151 -2.59 5.10 -17.94
CA GLY A 151 -1.47 5.92 -18.40
C GLY A 151 -0.61 6.42 -17.24
N VAL A 152 -1.22 6.72 -16.09
CA VAL A 152 -0.50 7.07 -14.86
C VAL A 152 0.41 5.93 -14.36
N PHE A 153 0.03 4.68 -14.57
CA PHE A 153 0.82 3.50 -14.20
C PHE A 153 1.76 3.03 -15.33
N SER A 154 1.50 3.41 -16.58
CA SER A 154 2.39 3.14 -17.72
C SER A 154 3.77 3.75 -17.48
N GLY A 155 4.81 2.90 -17.45
CA GLY A 155 6.18 3.29 -17.11
C GLY A 155 6.42 3.71 -15.64
N ALA A 156 5.37 3.83 -14.83
CA ALA A 156 5.44 4.17 -13.41
C ALA A 156 6.17 3.12 -12.59
N ASN A 157 5.99 1.83 -12.90
CA ASN A 157 6.68 0.76 -12.21
C ASN A 157 8.21 0.90 -12.27
N PHE A 158 8.74 1.42 -13.39
CA PHE A 158 10.16 1.72 -13.51
C PHE A 158 10.54 2.97 -12.70
N LYS A 159 9.75 4.05 -12.79
CA LYS A 159 9.98 5.29 -12.01
C LYS A 159 9.95 5.01 -10.50
N LEU A 160 8.95 4.29 -10.01
CA LEU A 160 8.76 3.92 -8.61
C LEU A 160 9.92 3.04 -8.13
N LEU A 161 10.32 2.02 -8.89
CA LEU A 161 11.49 1.20 -8.56
C LEU A 161 12.77 2.04 -8.50
N ALA A 162 12.98 2.93 -9.48
CA ALA A 162 14.17 3.78 -9.54
C ALA A 162 14.24 4.75 -8.36
N VAL A 163 13.14 5.45 -8.05
CA VAL A 163 13.08 6.39 -6.92
C VAL A 163 13.25 5.64 -5.60
N THR A 164 12.53 4.53 -5.40
CA THR A 164 12.67 3.72 -4.19
C THR A 164 14.09 3.20 -4.02
N GLY A 165 14.71 2.72 -5.11
CA GLY A 165 16.10 2.27 -5.13
C GLY A 165 17.10 3.37 -4.80
N ILE A 166 16.92 4.58 -5.33
CA ILE A 166 17.77 5.74 -5.03
C ILE A 166 17.64 6.13 -3.55
N ILE A 167 16.41 6.23 -3.04
CA ILE A 167 16.14 6.56 -1.64
C ILE A 167 16.86 5.57 -0.71
N VAL A 168 16.67 4.28 -0.97
CA VAL A 168 17.33 3.24 -0.17
C VAL A 168 18.84 3.27 -0.35
N ALA A 169 19.37 3.47 -1.55
CA ALA A 169 20.81 3.59 -1.77
C ALA A 169 21.39 4.71 -0.91
N ILE A 170 20.78 5.90 -0.94
CA ILE A 170 21.20 7.06 -0.15
C ILE A 170 21.16 6.75 1.35
N LEU A 171 20.07 6.15 1.83
CA LEU A 171 19.93 5.81 3.25
C LEU A 171 20.93 4.74 3.69
N LEU A 172 21.15 3.69 2.89
CA LEU A 172 22.16 2.67 3.18
C LEU A 172 23.58 3.25 3.21
N ILE A 173 23.91 4.15 2.28
CA ILE A 173 25.17 4.88 2.27
C ILE A 173 25.30 5.72 3.54
N ALA A 174 24.26 6.46 3.93
CA ALA A 174 24.27 7.31 5.12
C ALA A 174 24.44 6.47 6.41
N THR A 175 23.71 5.36 6.54
CA THR A 175 23.71 4.51 7.73
C THR A 175 25.03 3.76 7.92
N TYR A 176 25.54 3.11 6.86
CA TYR A 176 26.75 2.29 6.97
C TYR A 176 28.03 3.05 6.64
N ARG A 177 27.90 4.25 6.06
CA ARG A 177 29.02 5.05 5.56
C ARG A 177 29.90 4.26 4.57
N SER A 178 29.30 3.30 3.85
CA SER A 178 29.97 2.51 2.81
C SER A 178 29.34 2.81 1.44
N PRO A 179 30.13 3.24 0.44
CA PRO A 179 29.62 3.54 -0.89
C PRO A 179 29.33 2.29 -1.74
N ILE A 180 29.66 1.10 -1.25
CA ILE A 180 29.52 -0.16 -2.02
C ILE A 180 28.49 -1.09 -1.38
N LEU A 181 28.34 -1.04 -0.05
CA LEU A 181 27.50 -2.00 0.68
C LEU A 181 26.04 -1.97 0.24
N TRP A 182 25.52 -0.83 -0.22
CA TRP A 182 24.13 -0.67 -0.65
C TRP A 182 23.77 -1.51 -1.89
N ILE A 183 24.74 -1.81 -2.76
CA ILE A 183 24.52 -2.55 -4.01
C ILE A 183 24.04 -3.98 -3.73
N ILE A 184 24.60 -4.63 -2.71
CA ILE A 184 24.31 -6.03 -2.40
C ILE A 184 22.84 -6.24 -1.97
N PRO A 185 22.33 -5.58 -0.91
CA PRO A 185 20.94 -5.75 -0.51
C PRO A 185 20.00 -5.28 -1.62
N LEU A 186 20.28 -4.15 -2.29
CA LEU A 186 19.41 -3.68 -3.37
C LEU A 186 19.31 -4.65 -4.54
N LEU A 187 20.43 -5.26 -4.95
CA LEU A 187 20.41 -6.25 -6.02
C LEU A 187 19.61 -7.50 -5.59
N VAL A 188 19.84 -8.00 -4.38
CA VAL A 188 19.12 -9.18 -3.87
C VAL A 188 17.62 -8.92 -3.78
N ILE A 189 17.24 -7.76 -3.29
CA ILE A 189 15.82 -7.40 -3.08
C ILE A 189 15.16 -6.99 -4.39
N GLY A 190 15.86 -6.34 -5.31
CA GLY A 190 15.36 -6.08 -6.66
C GLY A 190 15.06 -7.38 -7.41
N ILE A 191 15.92 -8.39 -7.27
CA ILE A 191 15.65 -9.74 -7.79
C ILE A 191 14.44 -10.35 -7.06
N ALA A 192 14.35 -10.22 -5.74
CA ALA A 192 13.19 -10.72 -4.99
C ALA A 192 11.88 -10.06 -5.48
N ASP A 193 11.86 -8.74 -5.64
CA ASP A 193 10.72 -7.96 -6.14
C ASP A 193 10.26 -8.41 -7.52
N ARG A 194 11.19 -8.56 -8.48
CA ARG A 194 10.85 -9.08 -9.81
C ARG A 194 10.30 -10.50 -9.76
N LEU A 195 10.82 -11.35 -8.87
CA LEU A 195 10.30 -12.70 -8.69
C LEU A 195 8.89 -12.65 -8.11
N VAL A 196 8.65 -11.78 -7.13
CA VAL A 196 7.31 -11.58 -6.55
C VAL A 196 6.34 -11.16 -7.64
N ALA A 197 6.69 -10.16 -8.46
CA ALA A 197 5.86 -9.66 -9.56
C ALA A 197 5.41 -10.77 -10.52
N THR A 198 6.28 -11.75 -10.80
CA THR A 198 5.89 -12.94 -11.57
C THR A 198 5.07 -13.93 -10.73
N VAL A 199 5.54 -14.32 -9.54
CA VAL A 199 4.92 -15.39 -8.77
C VAL A 199 3.50 -15.05 -8.35
N PHE A 200 3.22 -13.81 -7.91
CA PHE A 200 1.89 -13.47 -7.42
C PHE A 200 0.84 -13.55 -8.55
N THR A 201 1.12 -13.03 -9.74
CA THR A 201 0.16 -13.07 -10.86
C THR A 201 -0.16 -14.51 -11.26
N TRP A 202 0.85 -15.37 -11.31
CA TRP A 202 0.69 -16.79 -11.62
C TRP A 202 -0.03 -17.59 -10.53
N VAL A 203 -0.08 -17.08 -9.30
CA VAL A 203 -0.79 -17.71 -8.18
C VAL A 203 -2.22 -17.19 -8.06
N LEU A 204 -2.45 -15.89 -8.25
CA LEU A 204 -3.76 -15.27 -8.04
C LEU A 204 -4.76 -15.58 -9.16
N GLU A 205 -4.30 -15.59 -10.41
CA GLU A 205 -5.14 -15.87 -11.57
C GLU A 205 -5.88 -17.23 -11.48
N PRO A 206 -5.24 -18.38 -11.22
CA PRO A 206 -5.96 -19.66 -11.09
C PRO A 206 -6.85 -19.72 -9.85
N LEU A 207 -6.70 -18.79 -8.90
CA LEU A 207 -7.58 -18.65 -7.74
C LEU A 207 -8.78 -17.74 -8.03
N GLY A 208 -8.91 -17.21 -9.25
CA GLY A 208 -9.97 -16.27 -9.62
C GLY A 208 -9.90 -14.95 -8.85
N MET A 209 -8.73 -14.59 -8.31
CA MET A 209 -8.55 -13.33 -7.60
C MET A 209 -8.17 -12.25 -8.60
N HIS A 210 -8.95 -11.19 -8.66
CA HIS A 210 -8.69 -10.04 -9.53
C HIS A 210 -7.66 -9.10 -8.89
N TRP A 211 -6.67 -8.63 -9.65
CA TRP A 211 -5.69 -7.62 -9.22
C TRP A 211 -5.57 -6.51 -10.25
N ASN A 212 -5.02 -5.36 -9.87
CA ASN A 212 -4.74 -4.25 -10.77
C ASN A 212 -3.31 -3.72 -10.59
N GLU A 213 -2.96 -2.66 -11.30
CA GLU A 213 -1.63 -2.05 -11.27
C GLU A 213 -1.30 -1.43 -9.90
N SER A 214 -2.32 -0.94 -9.17
CA SER A 214 -2.14 -0.44 -7.80
C SER A 214 -1.68 -1.55 -6.85
N THR A 215 -2.22 -2.77 -6.99
CA THR A 215 -1.80 -3.95 -6.22
C THR A 215 -0.32 -4.22 -6.41
N ALA A 216 0.16 -4.20 -7.65
CA ALA A 216 1.56 -4.43 -7.98
C ALA A 216 2.47 -3.31 -7.43
N GLY A 217 2.06 -2.04 -7.55
CA GLY A 217 2.80 -0.89 -7.03
C GLY A 217 2.97 -0.93 -5.51
N ILE A 218 1.87 -1.14 -4.76
CA ILE A 218 1.89 -1.25 -3.29
C ILE A 218 2.73 -2.45 -2.85
N LEU A 219 2.55 -3.59 -3.52
CA LEU A 219 3.32 -4.81 -3.26
C LEU A 219 4.83 -4.59 -3.43
N SER A 220 5.25 -3.91 -4.50
CA SER A 220 6.66 -3.65 -4.78
C SER A 220 7.30 -2.82 -3.66
N VAL A 221 6.63 -1.74 -3.23
CA VAL A 221 7.08 -0.90 -2.10
C VAL A 221 7.18 -1.71 -0.81
N LEU A 222 6.17 -2.54 -0.51
CA LEU A 222 6.19 -3.41 0.66
C LEU A 222 7.37 -4.39 0.64
N VAL A 223 7.59 -5.09 -0.47
CA VAL A 223 8.67 -6.05 -0.64
C VAL A 223 10.03 -5.37 -0.51
N PHE A 224 10.17 -4.19 -1.10
CA PHE A 224 11.41 -3.43 -1.02
C PHE A 224 11.71 -2.96 0.40
N GLY A 225 10.69 -2.41 1.09
CA GLY A 225 10.80 -1.94 2.45
C GLY A 225 11.11 -3.07 3.43
N ALA A 226 10.28 -4.13 3.43
CA ALA A 226 10.45 -5.28 4.31
C ALA A 226 11.74 -6.05 3.99
N GLY A 227 12.01 -6.33 2.71
CA GLY A 227 13.23 -7.03 2.27
C GLY A 227 14.50 -6.28 2.67
N THR A 228 14.52 -4.95 2.52
CA THR A 228 15.68 -4.14 2.90
C THR A 228 15.87 -4.13 4.39
N ASN A 229 14.79 -4.04 5.16
CA ASN A 229 14.84 -4.15 6.61
C ASN A 229 15.44 -5.50 7.07
N TYR A 230 15.00 -6.61 6.47
CA TYR A 230 15.53 -7.93 6.78
C TYR A 230 17.02 -8.05 6.48
N ALA A 231 17.46 -7.51 5.33
CA ALA A 231 18.87 -7.45 4.98
C ALA A 231 19.66 -6.57 5.96
N LEU A 232 19.11 -5.43 6.39
CA LEU A 232 19.73 -4.52 7.36
C LEU A 232 19.98 -5.17 8.72
N LEU A 233 19.00 -5.87 9.26
CA LEU A 233 19.12 -6.56 10.54
C LEU A 233 20.23 -7.63 10.48
N LEU A 234 20.27 -8.38 9.38
CA LEU A 234 21.30 -9.37 9.14
C LEU A 234 22.70 -8.73 8.96
N ILE A 235 22.82 -7.67 8.16
CA ILE A 235 24.07 -6.97 7.91
C ILE A 235 24.61 -6.38 9.21
N SER A 236 23.74 -5.77 10.03
CA SER A 236 24.15 -5.23 11.31
C SER A 236 24.71 -6.32 12.21
N ARG A 237 23.97 -7.43 12.39
CA ARG A 237 24.41 -8.52 13.27
C ARG A 237 25.67 -9.21 12.74
N TYR A 238 25.78 -9.36 11.43
CA TYR A 238 26.98 -9.88 10.78
C TYR A 238 28.19 -8.96 11.02
N ARG A 239 28.00 -7.65 10.92
CA ARG A 239 29.03 -6.66 11.20
C ARG A 239 29.49 -6.72 12.65
N ASP A 240 28.57 -6.86 13.60
CA ASP A 240 28.90 -7.01 15.02
C ASP A 240 29.74 -8.28 15.26
N GLU A 241 29.38 -9.41 14.66
CA GLU A 241 30.14 -10.67 14.78
C GLU A 241 31.54 -10.58 14.12
N LEU A 242 31.73 -9.75 13.09
CA LEU A 242 33.04 -9.51 12.47
C LEU A 242 34.03 -8.80 13.41
N HIS A 243 33.54 -8.07 14.42
CA HIS A 243 34.37 -7.50 15.49
C HIS A 243 34.79 -8.56 16.53
N LEU A 244 34.17 -9.73 16.54
CA LEU A 244 34.46 -10.82 17.48
C LEU A 244 35.23 -11.97 16.82
N THR A 245 35.00 -12.22 15.53
CA THR A 245 35.57 -13.36 14.79
C THR A 245 36.28 -12.94 13.52
N GLU A 246 37.52 -13.40 13.32
CA GLU A 246 38.31 -13.13 12.12
C GLU A 246 37.69 -13.75 10.85
N ASN A 247 37.25 -15.01 10.95
CA ASN A 247 36.71 -15.75 9.83
C ASN A 247 35.28 -15.30 9.48
N ARG A 248 35.11 -14.74 8.27
CA ARG A 248 33.82 -14.25 7.75
C ARG A 248 32.71 -15.31 7.73
N PHE A 249 33.04 -16.57 7.48
CA PHE A 249 32.04 -17.66 7.42
C PHE A 249 31.58 -18.05 8.82
N GLU A 250 32.47 -17.97 9.81
CA GLU A 250 32.13 -18.20 11.20
C GLU A 250 31.30 -17.05 11.77
N ALA A 251 31.70 -15.80 11.49
CA ALA A 251 30.93 -14.61 11.86
C ALA A 251 29.49 -14.67 11.31
N MET A 252 29.33 -15.00 10.02
CA MET A 252 27.99 -15.15 9.43
C MET A 252 27.23 -16.33 10.05
N ALA A 253 27.90 -17.45 10.32
CA ALA A 253 27.26 -18.61 10.94
C ALA A 253 26.71 -18.33 12.35
N ARG A 254 27.41 -17.48 13.12
CA ARG A 254 26.98 -17.00 14.45
C ARG A 254 25.83 -16.00 14.34
N ALA A 255 25.90 -15.07 13.38
CA ALA A 255 24.86 -14.07 13.15
C ALA A 255 23.55 -14.69 12.61
N TRP A 256 23.64 -15.71 11.75
CA TRP A 256 22.52 -16.17 10.93
C TRP A 256 21.33 -16.70 11.72
N LYS A 257 21.52 -17.75 12.54
CA LYS A 257 20.40 -18.44 13.20
C LYS A 257 19.58 -17.49 14.09
N PRO A 258 20.20 -16.72 15.00
CA PRO A 258 19.45 -15.78 15.83
C PRO A 258 18.73 -14.71 15.02
N THR A 259 19.38 -14.15 14.00
CA THR A 259 18.76 -13.11 13.14
C THR A 259 17.56 -13.68 12.39
N VAL A 260 17.71 -14.84 11.74
CA VAL A 260 16.63 -15.46 10.94
C VAL A 260 15.46 -15.86 11.82
N THR A 261 15.68 -16.35 13.04
CA THR A 261 14.57 -16.64 13.97
C THR A 261 13.78 -15.37 14.32
N THR A 262 14.46 -14.25 14.53
CA THR A 262 13.77 -12.97 14.79
C THR A 262 13.06 -12.42 13.55
N ILE A 263 13.71 -12.46 12.38
CA ILE A 263 13.10 -12.02 11.12
C ILE A 263 11.89 -12.90 10.78
N LEU A 264 11.95 -14.22 10.98
CA LEU A 264 10.82 -15.11 10.72
C LEU A 264 9.62 -14.76 11.60
N ALA A 265 9.84 -14.47 12.87
CA ALA A 265 8.77 -14.05 13.78
C ALA A 265 8.10 -12.75 13.28
N SER A 266 8.91 -11.79 12.82
CA SER A 266 8.44 -10.53 12.22
C SER A 266 7.66 -10.76 10.93
N ALA A 267 8.22 -11.53 9.99
CA ALA A 267 7.59 -11.82 8.71
C ALA A 267 6.27 -12.57 8.90
N ALA A 268 6.20 -13.50 9.86
CA ALA A 268 4.98 -14.22 10.17
C ALA A 268 3.86 -13.29 10.68
N THR A 269 4.17 -12.31 11.55
CA THR A 269 3.16 -11.34 12.01
C THR A 269 2.69 -10.43 10.89
N VAL A 270 3.58 -10.01 9.99
CA VAL A 270 3.22 -9.21 8.80
C VAL A 270 2.29 -10.01 7.90
N VAL A 271 2.64 -11.27 7.59
CA VAL A 271 1.83 -12.20 6.77
C VAL A 271 0.45 -12.39 7.38
N ILE A 272 0.36 -12.62 8.69
CA ILE A 272 -0.93 -12.74 9.39
C ILE A 272 -1.76 -11.46 9.25
N GLY A 273 -1.15 -10.29 9.41
CA GLY A 273 -1.82 -9.00 9.28
C GLY A 273 -2.39 -8.77 7.89
N VAL A 274 -1.59 -8.95 6.84
CA VAL A 274 -2.03 -8.72 5.45
C VAL A 274 -3.02 -9.78 4.97
N LEU A 275 -2.94 -11.03 5.45
CA LEU A 275 -3.92 -12.08 5.14
C LEU A 275 -5.33 -11.76 5.69
N CYS A 276 -5.46 -10.86 6.67
CA CYS A 276 -6.77 -10.40 7.13
C CYS A 276 -7.54 -9.65 6.05
N LEU A 277 -6.86 -9.08 5.04
CA LEU A 277 -7.51 -8.43 3.90
C LEU A 277 -8.32 -9.42 3.04
N LEU A 278 -8.09 -10.73 3.17
CA LEU A 278 -8.94 -11.75 2.52
C LEU A 278 -10.40 -11.72 2.98
N ALA A 279 -10.68 -11.10 4.14
CA ALA A 279 -12.05 -10.93 4.65
C ALA A 279 -12.82 -9.76 4.00
N SER A 280 -12.15 -8.97 3.15
CA SER A 280 -12.74 -7.82 2.45
C SER A 280 -13.82 -8.23 1.45
N LEU A 281 -14.83 -7.38 1.26
CA LEU A 281 -15.80 -7.53 0.17
C LEU A 281 -15.21 -7.18 -1.20
N THR A 282 -14.13 -6.41 -1.24
CA THR A 282 -13.55 -5.91 -2.49
C THR A 282 -12.53 -6.90 -3.04
N PRO A 283 -12.71 -7.43 -4.27
CA PRO A 283 -11.81 -8.41 -4.87
C PRO A 283 -10.33 -8.00 -4.86
N THR A 284 -10.02 -6.77 -5.25
CA THR A 284 -8.63 -6.29 -5.29
C THR A 284 -7.99 -6.08 -3.94
N THR A 285 -8.77 -5.74 -2.91
CA THR A 285 -8.28 -5.74 -1.53
C THR A 285 -7.89 -7.14 -1.07
N ARG A 286 -8.70 -8.16 -1.40
CA ARG A 286 -8.35 -9.57 -1.12
C ARG A 286 -7.08 -9.98 -1.85
N ALA A 287 -6.97 -9.63 -3.14
CA ALA A 287 -5.80 -9.90 -3.95
C ALA A 287 -4.54 -9.21 -3.41
N LEU A 288 -4.64 -7.95 -2.95
CA LEU A 288 -3.53 -7.25 -2.29
C LEU A 288 -3.07 -7.98 -1.02
N GLY A 289 -4.00 -8.48 -0.20
CA GLY A 289 -3.67 -9.31 0.97
C GLY A 289 -2.90 -10.57 0.62
N ALA A 290 -3.38 -11.33 -0.37
CA ALA A 290 -2.71 -12.54 -0.85
C ALA A 290 -1.35 -12.24 -1.48
N ALA A 291 -1.28 -11.23 -2.34
CA ALA A 291 -0.05 -10.81 -3.01
C ALA A 291 0.99 -10.33 -1.99
N ALA A 292 0.59 -9.51 -1.01
CA ALA A 292 1.46 -9.05 0.08
C ALA A 292 1.99 -10.22 0.91
N ALA A 293 1.17 -11.22 1.22
CA ALA A 293 1.60 -12.42 1.94
C ALA A 293 2.67 -13.21 1.16
N ILE A 294 2.47 -13.39 -0.15
CA ILE A 294 3.46 -14.01 -1.04
C ILE A 294 4.75 -13.16 -1.08
N GLY A 295 4.60 -11.85 -1.27
CA GLY A 295 5.69 -10.89 -1.35
C GLY A 295 6.58 -10.90 -0.12
N VAL A 296 5.98 -10.77 1.07
CA VAL A 296 6.70 -10.78 2.35
C VAL A 296 7.38 -12.13 2.59
N THR A 297 6.74 -13.23 2.20
CA THR A 297 7.33 -14.58 2.32
C THR A 297 8.56 -14.72 1.43
N ILE A 298 8.49 -14.30 0.17
CA ILE A 298 9.65 -14.32 -0.74
C ILE A 298 10.74 -13.37 -0.26
N ALA A 299 10.39 -12.16 0.18
CA ALA A 299 11.32 -11.20 0.77
C ALA A 299 12.04 -11.78 2.00
N PHE A 300 11.32 -12.50 2.86
CA PHE A 300 11.90 -13.24 3.98
C PHE A 300 12.88 -14.31 3.49
N LEU A 301 12.50 -15.14 2.52
CA LEU A 301 13.39 -16.19 2.00
C LEU A 301 14.68 -15.60 1.40
N PHE A 302 14.57 -14.51 0.65
CA PHE A 302 15.73 -13.82 0.09
C PHE A 302 16.58 -13.14 1.17
N GLY A 303 15.96 -12.48 2.14
CA GLY A 303 16.64 -11.89 3.29
C GLY A 303 17.38 -12.93 4.13
N ALA A 304 16.74 -14.06 4.41
CA ALA A 304 17.26 -15.11 5.29
C ALA A 304 18.28 -16.04 4.61
N PHE A 305 18.13 -16.34 3.31
CA PHE A 305 18.94 -17.38 2.65
C PHE A 305 19.79 -16.86 1.49
N VAL A 306 19.34 -15.86 0.73
CA VAL A 306 20.10 -15.32 -0.41
C VAL A 306 21.10 -14.25 0.06
N SER A 307 20.63 -13.27 0.82
CA SER A 307 21.45 -12.15 1.33
C SER A 307 22.71 -12.60 2.09
N PRO A 308 22.67 -13.55 3.03
CA PRO A 308 23.87 -13.94 3.76
C PRO A 308 24.88 -14.65 2.87
N GLY A 309 24.43 -15.47 1.90
CA GLY A 309 25.33 -16.15 0.97
C GLY A 309 26.01 -15.18 0.01
N VAL A 310 25.28 -14.17 -0.50
CA VAL A 310 25.86 -13.11 -1.33
C VAL A 310 26.87 -12.27 -0.52
N LEU A 311 26.53 -11.90 0.71
CA LEU A 311 27.43 -11.14 1.60
C LEU A 311 28.75 -11.86 1.88
N VAL A 312 28.74 -13.19 2.10
CA VAL A 312 29.97 -13.95 2.37
C VAL A 312 30.80 -14.27 1.12
N ILE A 313 30.26 -14.10 -0.10
CA ILE A 313 31.07 -14.12 -1.33
C ILE A 313 32.11 -13.00 -1.24
N PHE A 314 31.65 -11.81 -0.86
CA PHE A 314 32.49 -10.65 -0.67
C PHE A 314 33.21 -10.67 0.69
N GLY A 315 34.34 -9.98 0.77
CA GLY A 315 35.15 -9.93 1.99
C GLY A 315 34.75 -8.77 2.91
N ARG A 316 35.52 -8.56 3.98
CA ARG A 316 35.35 -7.40 4.89
C ARG A 316 35.47 -6.03 4.19
N TRP A 317 35.96 -6.01 2.96
CA TRP A 317 36.15 -4.79 2.16
C TRP A 317 34.82 -4.10 1.79
N VAL A 318 33.69 -4.81 1.80
CA VAL A 318 32.36 -4.23 1.54
C VAL A 318 32.00 -3.13 2.55
N PHE A 319 32.55 -3.22 3.76
CA PHE A 319 32.40 -2.20 4.80
C PHE A 319 33.40 -1.03 4.68
N TRP A 320 34.17 -0.95 3.59
CA TRP A 320 35.08 0.18 3.37
C TRP A 320 34.27 1.49 3.34
N PRO A 321 34.75 2.56 3.99
CA PRO A 321 36.07 2.75 4.61
C PRO A 321 36.18 2.27 6.06
N LYS A 322 35.07 2.15 6.79
CA LYS A 322 35.05 1.70 8.20
C LYS A 322 34.96 0.18 8.32
N ARG A 323 36.05 -0.50 7.94
CA ARG A 323 36.14 -1.97 8.01
C ARG A 323 36.14 -2.45 9.47
N PRO A 324 35.24 -3.36 9.88
CA PRO A 324 35.20 -3.87 11.24
C PRO A 324 36.48 -4.66 11.56
N GLN A 325 37.17 -4.27 12.64
CA GLN A 325 38.37 -4.94 13.15
C GLN A 325 38.06 -5.66 14.47
N VAL A 326 38.78 -6.76 14.72
CA VAL A 326 38.54 -7.59 15.90
C VAL A 326 39.01 -6.84 17.15
N GLY A 327 38.17 -6.79 18.20
CA GLY A 327 38.49 -6.14 19.48
C GLY A 327 38.15 -4.64 19.56
N GLU A 328 37.63 -4.04 18.49
CA GLU A 328 37.11 -2.67 18.52
C GLU A 328 35.75 -2.63 19.25
N LYS A 329 35.61 -1.77 20.26
CA LYS A 329 34.35 -1.57 20.97
C LYS A 329 33.49 -0.55 20.23
N THR A 330 32.24 -0.90 19.94
CA THR A 330 31.24 0.04 19.42
C THR A 330 30.69 0.92 20.53
N GLU A 331 30.87 2.24 20.44
CA GLU A 331 30.25 3.21 21.35
C GLU A 331 28.89 3.68 20.79
N HIS A 332 27.83 3.60 21.61
CA HIS A 332 26.47 3.99 21.23
C HIS A 332 25.99 5.28 21.94
N LYS A 333 26.80 6.34 21.89
CA LYS A 333 26.62 7.58 22.70
C LYS A 333 25.21 8.17 22.72
N VAL A 334 24.52 8.17 21.57
CA VAL A 334 23.16 8.74 21.45
C VAL A 334 22.15 7.90 22.21
N PHE A 335 22.10 6.59 21.95
CA PHE A 335 21.14 5.70 22.59
C PHE A 335 21.48 5.41 24.05
N ASP A 336 22.76 5.52 24.44
CA ASP A 336 23.15 5.55 25.85
C ASP A 336 22.58 6.78 26.57
N ALA A 337 22.56 7.95 25.92
CA ALA A 337 21.96 9.16 26.48
C ALA A 337 20.43 9.07 26.57
N VAL A 338 19.78 8.52 25.54
CA VAL A 338 18.33 8.24 25.56
C VAL A 338 18.01 7.27 26.70
N GLY A 339 18.73 6.16 26.81
CA GLY A 339 18.55 5.17 27.88
C GLY A 339 18.67 5.78 29.27
N ARG A 340 19.72 6.58 29.53
CA ARG A 340 19.89 7.30 30.82
C ARG A 340 18.73 8.27 31.11
N THR A 341 18.16 8.88 30.09
CA THR A 341 17.04 9.82 30.25
C THR A 341 15.75 9.06 30.59
N VAL A 342 15.50 7.95 29.89
CA VAL A 342 14.39 7.03 30.17
C VAL A 342 14.46 6.44 31.57
N GLU A 343 15.66 6.05 32.01
CA GLU A 343 15.90 5.52 33.36
C GLU A 343 15.58 6.55 34.46
N LYS A 344 16.00 7.81 34.28
CA LYS A 344 15.81 8.88 35.26
C LYS A 344 14.36 9.36 35.35
N HIS A 345 13.65 9.43 34.22
CA HIS A 345 12.32 10.07 34.15
C HIS A 345 11.26 9.22 33.43
N PRO A 346 11.06 7.93 33.80
CA PRO A 346 10.20 7.02 33.03
C PRO A 346 8.73 7.49 33.02
N LYS A 347 8.20 8.01 34.14
CA LYS A 347 6.81 8.49 34.21
C LYS A 347 6.57 9.73 33.34
N ALA A 348 7.47 10.72 33.41
CA ALA A 348 7.32 11.97 32.67
C ALA A 348 7.40 11.73 31.16
N ILE A 349 8.31 10.85 30.72
CA ILE A 349 8.45 10.47 29.31
C ILE A 349 7.21 9.74 28.83
N THR A 350 6.70 8.75 29.57
CA THR A 350 5.46 8.05 29.18
C THR A 350 4.29 9.02 29.06
N VAL A 351 4.06 9.88 30.07
CA VAL A 351 2.93 10.82 30.05
C VAL A 351 3.09 11.84 28.93
N GLY A 352 4.28 12.41 28.73
CA GLY A 352 4.54 13.38 27.68
C GLY A 352 4.37 12.79 26.28
N ALA A 353 4.89 11.59 26.04
CA ALA A 353 4.74 10.89 24.76
C ALA A 353 3.28 10.51 24.48
N LEU A 354 2.55 9.98 25.48
CA LEU A 354 1.13 9.66 25.34
C LEU A 354 0.27 10.92 25.12
N ALA A 355 0.60 12.04 25.77
CA ALA A 355 -0.07 13.31 25.55
C ALA A 355 0.17 13.83 24.12
N ALA A 356 1.40 13.78 23.63
CA ALA A 356 1.73 14.17 22.27
C ALA A 356 0.99 13.32 21.22
N LEU A 357 0.99 11.98 21.40
CA LEU A 357 0.22 11.08 20.53
C LEU A 357 -1.29 11.33 20.64
N GLY A 358 -1.81 11.61 21.85
CA GLY A 358 -3.22 11.94 22.06
C GLY A 358 -3.66 13.23 21.34
N VAL A 359 -2.80 14.25 21.29
CA VAL A 359 -3.05 15.46 20.49
C VAL A 359 -3.08 15.13 19.00
N MET A 360 -2.15 14.30 18.53
CA MET A 360 -2.13 13.83 17.13
C MET A 360 -3.38 13.04 16.75
N CYS A 361 -3.97 12.28 17.68
CA CYS A 361 -5.23 11.57 17.46
C CYS A 361 -6.43 12.51 17.23
N LEU A 362 -6.38 13.78 17.64
CA LEU A 362 -7.49 14.72 17.41
C LEU A 362 -7.76 14.95 15.92
N GLY A 363 -6.73 14.86 15.07
CA GLY A 363 -6.91 14.94 13.63
C GLY A 363 -7.77 13.80 13.08
N ALA A 364 -7.77 12.62 13.72
CA ALA A 364 -8.54 11.48 13.26
C ALA A 364 -10.06 11.70 13.39
N LEU A 365 -10.50 12.59 14.28
CA LEU A 365 -11.90 12.97 14.44
C LEU A 365 -12.43 13.86 13.29
N GLN A 366 -11.52 14.39 12.47
CA GLN A 366 -11.86 15.29 11.36
C GLN A 366 -11.85 14.58 10.00
N ILE A 367 -11.51 13.29 9.97
CA ILE A 367 -11.39 12.54 8.72
C ILE A 367 -12.75 12.39 8.06
N SER A 368 -12.83 12.79 6.80
CA SER A 368 -13.92 12.44 5.88
C SER A 368 -13.39 11.56 4.75
N THR A 369 -14.12 10.49 4.44
CA THR A 369 -13.81 9.53 3.37
C THR A 369 -14.73 9.73 2.16
N GLY A 370 -14.39 9.08 1.04
CA GLY A 370 -15.16 9.10 -0.21
C GLY A 370 -14.62 10.14 -1.18
N LEU A 371 -13.59 9.78 -1.95
CA LEU A 371 -13.09 10.62 -3.04
C LEU A 371 -14.07 10.59 -4.21
N THR A 372 -14.29 11.74 -4.83
CA THR A 372 -14.96 11.81 -6.14
C THR A 372 -13.98 11.35 -7.22
N GLN A 373 -14.46 10.98 -8.42
CA GLN A 373 -13.58 10.60 -9.53
C GLN A 373 -12.55 11.68 -9.86
N SER A 374 -12.94 12.96 -9.83
CA SER A 374 -12.04 14.07 -10.14
C SER A 374 -10.93 14.28 -9.11
N ASP A 375 -11.17 13.85 -7.86
CA ASP A 375 -10.24 14.04 -6.75
C ASP A 375 -9.28 12.85 -6.58
N GLN A 376 -9.36 11.83 -7.45
CA GLN A 376 -8.43 10.69 -7.43
C GLN A 376 -7.04 11.07 -7.98
N PHE A 377 -6.98 12.07 -8.87
CA PHE A 377 -5.75 12.53 -9.49
C PHE A 377 -5.16 13.74 -8.75
N ILE A 378 -3.84 13.77 -8.58
CA ILE A 378 -3.15 14.94 -8.00
C ILE A 378 -3.18 16.11 -8.99
N GLU A 379 -2.97 15.81 -10.27
CA GLU A 379 -3.14 16.75 -11.39
C GLU A 379 -4.25 16.22 -12.28
N LYS A 380 -5.28 17.04 -12.52
CA LYS A 380 -6.46 16.62 -13.29
C LYS A 380 -6.07 16.37 -14.76
N PRO A 381 -6.27 15.15 -15.29
CA PRO A 381 -6.03 14.87 -16.69
C PRO A 381 -7.15 15.48 -17.57
N GLU A 382 -6.96 15.39 -18.89
CA GLU A 382 -7.90 15.92 -19.87
C GLU A 382 -9.31 15.34 -19.68
N SER A 383 -9.44 14.03 -19.47
CA SER A 383 -10.75 13.38 -19.30
C SER A 383 -11.57 13.97 -18.15
N ILE A 384 -10.91 14.30 -17.04
CA ILE A 384 -11.56 14.87 -15.85
C ILE A 384 -11.94 16.33 -16.07
N THR A 385 -11.05 17.11 -16.72
CA THR A 385 -11.35 18.52 -17.02
C THR A 385 -12.50 18.62 -18.02
N ALA A 386 -12.48 17.80 -19.07
CA ALA A 386 -13.54 17.70 -20.06
C ALA A 386 -14.86 17.19 -19.46
N ALA A 387 -14.83 16.27 -18.50
CA ALA A 387 -16.04 15.84 -17.78
C ALA A 387 -16.67 17.00 -16.98
N GLN A 388 -15.85 17.86 -16.37
CA GLN A 388 -16.31 19.02 -15.62
C GLN A 388 -16.93 20.07 -16.56
N GLU A 389 -16.25 20.41 -17.66
CA GLU A 389 -16.76 21.33 -18.67
C GLU A 389 -18.03 20.79 -19.36
N LEU A 390 -18.10 19.48 -19.60
CA LEU A 390 -19.28 18.80 -20.14
C LEU A 390 -20.49 18.99 -19.22
N SER A 391 -20.31 18.75 -17.92
CA SER A 391 -21.37 18.90 -16.91
C SER A 391 -21.86 20.34 -16.81
N GLU A 392 -20.98 21.33 -16.94
CA GLU A 392 -21.35 22.75 -16.97
C GLU A 392 -22.11 23.13 -18.26
N ALA A 393 -21.69 22.60 -19.41
CA ALA A 393 -22.29 22.92 -20.72
C ALA A 393 -23.61 22.18 -20.99
N PHE A 394 -23.83 21.02 -20.36
CA PHE A 394 -25.01 20.17 -20.54
C PHE A 394 -25.65 19.81 -19.19
N PRO A 395 -26.26 20.77 -18.45
CA PRO A 395 -26.76 20.54 -17.10
C PRO A 395 -27.88 19.50 -16.98
N ASN A 396 -28.57 19.19 -18.09
CA ASN A 396 -29.62 18.17 -18.16
C ASN A 396 -29.10 16.78 -18.56
N MET A 397 -27.82 16.66 -18.91
CA MET A 397 -27.14 15.39 -19.15
C MET A 397 -26.14 15.20 -18.01
N SER A 398 -26.37 14.19 -17.17
CA SER A 398 -25.32 13.79 -16.22
C SER A 398 -24.13 13.25 -17.02
N ALA A 399 -22.92 13.70 -16.72
CA ALA A 399 -21.70 13.09 -17.25
C ALA A 399 -21.56 11.62 -16.79
N THR A 400 -22.25 11.25 -15.70
CA THR A 400 -22.29 9.92 -15.11
C THR A 400 -23.74 9.54 -14.76
N PRO A 401 -24.57 9.14 -15.74
CA PRO A 401 -25.95 8.76 -15.44
C PRO A 401 -26.00 7.44 -14.64
N ALA A 402 -27.03 7.31 -13.79
CA ALA A 402 -27.28 6.06 -13.09
C ALA A 402 -27.79 5.00 -14.08
N THR A 403 -27.33 3.76 -13.92
CA THR A 403 -27.80 2.63 -14.72
C THR A 403 -28.68 1.76 -13.86
N VAL A 404 -29.93 1.55 -14.25
CA VAL A 404 -30.92 0.77 -13.50
C VAL A 404 -31.36 -0.42 -14.34
N THR A 405 -31.57 -1.60 -13.76
CA THR A 405 -32.12 -2.73 -14.50
C THR A 405 -33.58 -2.47 -14.89
N ALA A 406 -33.97 -2.83 -16.12
CA ALA A 406 -35.34 -2.62 -16.61
C ALA A 406 -36.31 -3.69 -16.06
N GLU A 407 -36.61 -3.61 -14.76
CA GLU A 407 -37.61 -4.46 -14.09
C GLU A 407 -39.04 -3.89 -14.23
N PRO A 408 -40.09 -4.73 -14.17
CA PRO A 408 -41.48 -4.27 -14.28
C PRO A 408 -41.82 -3.23 -13.19
N GLY A 409 -42.32 -2.05 -13.60
CA GLY A 409 -42.69 -0.97 -12.69
C GLY A 409 -41.55 0.00 -12.33
N ALA A 410 -40.30 -0.31 -12.70
CA ALA A 410 -39.14 0.53 -12.40
C ALA A 410 -39.21 1.87 -13.14
N ARG A 411 -39.55 1.83 -14.43
CA ARG A 411 -39.67 3.02 -15.27
C ARG A 411 -40.77 3.95 -14.76
N GLU A 412 -41.96 3.43 -14.47
CA GLU A 412 -43.08 4.23 -13.98
C GLU A 412 -42.78 4.85 -12.61
N ALA A 413 -42.08 4.13 -11.73
CA ALA A 413 -41.66 4.65 -10.43
C ALA A 413 -40.66 5.81 -10.57
N LEU A 414 -39.68 5.69 -11.47
CA LEU A 414 -38.68 6.72 -11.72
C LEU A 414 -39.28 7.96 -12.40
N GLU A 415 -40.13 7.78 -13.41
CA GLU A 415 -40.83 8.90 -14.05
C GLU A 415 -41.78 9.61 -13.08
N ALA A 416 -42.47 8.86 -12.19
CA ALA A 416 -43.29 9.44 -11.12
C ALA A 416 -42.47 10.19 -10.05
N GLY A 417 -41.22 9.77 -9.85
CA GLY A 417 -40.23 10.46 -9.02
C GLY A 417 -39.68 11.75 -9.63
N GLY A 418 -40.02 12.05 -10.90
CA GLY A 418 -39.57 13.24 -11.61
C GLY A 418 -38.17 13.10 -12.24
N TYR A 419 -37.65 11.87 -12.36
CA TYR A 419 -36.36 11.61 -12.99
C TYR A 419 -36.48 11.51 -14.51
N SER A 420 -35.43 11.90 -15.23
CA SER A 420 -35.34 11.67 -16.67
C SER A 420 -34.86 10.26 -16.93
N VAL A 421 -35.66 9.47 -17.65
CA VAL A 421 -35.39 8.04 -17.89
C VAL A 421 -35.33 7.76 -19.38
N THR A 422 -34.23 7.16 -19.82
CA THR A 422 -34.07 6.62 -21.17
C THR A 422 -33.82 5.12 -21.08
N GLU A 423 -34.42 4.33 -21.97
CA GLU A 423 -34.29 2.87 -21.96
C GLU A 423 -33.52 2.41 -23.18
N ALA A 424 -32.49 1.61 -22.97
CA ALA A 424 -31.68 0.99 -24.00
C ALA A 424 -31.15 -0.35 -23.49
N ASP A 425 -31.18 -1.38 -24.35
CA ASP A 425 -30.54 -2.69 -24.12
C ASP A 425 -30.89 -3.37 -22.78
N GLY A 426 -32.12 -3.21 -22.30
CA GLY A 426 -32.59 -3.80 -21.04
C GLY A 426 -32.15 -3.05 -19.78
N PHE A 427 -31.58 -1.85 -19.94
CA PHE A 427 -31.22 -0.95 -18.85
C PHE A 427 -31.92 0.41 -19.00
N LEU A 428 -32.22 1.02 -17.86
CA LEU A 428 -32.74 2.37 -17.73
C LEU A 428 -31.58 3.29 -17.35
N THR A 429 -31.26 4.24 -18.23
CA THR A 429 -30.35 5.34 -17.95
C THR A 429 -31.14 6.45 -17.28
N VAL A 430 -30.81 6.75 -16.03
CA VAL A 430 -31.52 7.72 -15.19
C VAL A 430 -30.62 8.91 -14.91
N SER A 431 -31.13 10.12 -15.17
CA SER A 431 -30.46 11.37 -14.82
C SER A 431 -31.20 12.08 -13.68
N GLY A 432 -30.43 12.48 -12.66
CA GLY A 432 -30.92 13.17 -11.45
C GLY A 432 -31.14 12.22 -10.26
N GLY A 433 -31.07 12.79 -9.05
CA GLY A 433 -31.19 12.07 -7.79
C GLY A 433 -29.88 11.44 -7.32
N THR A 434 -29.80 11.16 -6.02
CA THR A 434 -28.71 10.37 -5.41
C THR A 434 -28.99 8.87 -5.52
N THR A 435 -27.97 8.02 -5.44
CA THR A 435 -28.13 6.55 -5.44
C THR A 435 -29.13 6.08 -4.37
N GLU A 436 -29.10 6.70 -3.19
CA GLU A 436 -30.02 6.37 -2.10
C GLU A 436 -31.47 6.73 -2.45
N GLU A 437 -31.72 7.91 -3.01
CA GLU A 437 -33.06 8.33 -3.47
C GLU A 437 -33.59 7.44 -4.60
N LEU A 438 -32.73 7.06 -5.55
CA LEU A 438 -33.09 6.14 -6.64
C LEU A 438 -33.46 4.76 -6.10
N ARG A 439 -32.65 4.19 -5.20
CA ARG A 439 -32.94 2.89 -4.56
C ARG A 439 -34.23 2.94 -3.74
N GLN A 440 -34.45 4.04 -3.01
CA GLN A 440 -35.68 4.23 -2.24
C GLN A 440 -36.92 4.32 -3.15
N THR A 441 -36.81 5.03 -4.28
CA THR A 441 -37.90 5.14 -5.27
C THR A 441 -38.22 3.79 -5.90
N LEU A 442 -37.22 2.93 -6.06
CA LEU A 442 -37.33 1.61 -6.68
C LEU A 442 -37.64 0.47 -5.69
N GLU A 443 -37.82 0.79 -4.40
CA GLU A 443 -38.16 -0.22 -3.39
C GLU A 443 -39.41 -1.02 -3.79
N GLY A 444 -39.26 -2.36 -3.85
CA GLY A 444 -40.35 -3.27 -4.19
C GLY A 444 -40.51 -3.59 -5.69
N THR A 445 -39.76 -2.91 -6.57
CA THR A 445 -39.74 -3.24 -8.02
C THR A 445 -38.78 -4.38 -8.35
N GLY A 446 -37.77 -4.62 -7.50
CA GLY A 446 -36.67 -5.55 -7.78
C GLY A 446 -35.58 -4.97 -8.68
N ALA A 447 -35.72 -3.73 -9.14
CA ALA A 447 -34.72 -3.05 -9.95
C ALA A 447 -33.46 -2.75 -9.14
N LEU A 448 -32.30 -2.98 -9.76
CA LEU A 448 -30.99 -2.72 -9.18
C LEU A 448 -30.43 -1.42 -9.72
N VAL A 449 -29.77 -0.64 -8.86
CA VAL A 449 -29.15 0.64 -9.22
C VAL A 449 -27.63 0.50 -9.23
N GLY A 450 -27.04 0.76 -10.40
CA GLY A 450 -25.61 0.82 -10.66
C GLY A 450 -25.21 2.10 -11.39
N GLY A 451 -24.04 2.05 -12.02
CA GLY A 451 -23.38 3.22 -12.60
C GLY A 451 -22.43 3.90 -11.60
N PRO A 452 -21.64 4.88 -12.06
CA PRO A 452 -20.44 5.32 -11.34
C PRO A 452 -20.68 5.87 -9.93
N ASP A 453 -21.76 6.64 -9.73
CA ASP A 453 -22.09 7.19 -8.41
C ASP A 453 -22.55 6.09 -7.44
N ALA A 454 -23.29 5.10 -7.94
CA ALA A 454 -23.71 3.95 -7.15
C ALA A 454 -22.51 3.07 -6.76
N GLU A 455 -21.54 2.92 -7.66
CA GLU A 455 -20.28 2.22 -7.40
C GLU A 455 -19.47 2.91 -6.30
N LEU A 456 -19.32 4.24 -6.35
CA LEU A 456 -18.65 4.99 -5.29
C LEU A 456 -19.38 4.87 -3.94
N TYR A 457 -20.71 4.96 -3.96
CA TYR A 457 -21.55 4.82 -2.77
C TYR A 457 -21.43 3.42 -2.13
N ASP A 458 -21.52 2.37 -2.95
CA ASP A 458 -21.38 0.99 -2.49
C ASP A 458 -19.94 0.67 -2.03
N THR A 459 -18.94 1.28 -2.66
CA THR A 459 -17.53 1.16 -2.26
C THR A 459 -17.28 1.77 -0.89
N GLU A 460 -17.85 2.94 -0.58
CA GLU A 460 -17.73 3.53 0.76
C GLU A 460 -18.42 2.66 1.82
N GLN A 461 -19.63 2.18 1.56
CA GLN A 461 -20.34 1.28 2.49
C GLN A 461 -19.58 -0.03 2.73
N ALA A 462 -19.04 -0.63 1.66
CA ALA A 462 -18.23 -1.84 1.76
C ALA A 462 -16.95 -1.58 2.56
N ALA A 463 -16.30 -0.43 2.34
CA ALA A 463 -15.12 -0.05 3.08
C ALA A 463 -15.41 0.17 4.58
N GLU A 464 -16.56 0.75 4.94
CA GLU A 464 -16.98 0.88 6.34
C GLU A 464 -17.15 -0.50 7.02
N ARG A 465 -17.84 -1.42 6.36
CA ARG A 465 -17.99 -2.81 6.84
C ARG A 465 -16.63 -3.49 6.99
N ASP A 466 -15.76 -3.34 5.99
CA ASP A 466 -14.44 -3.95 6.01
C ASP A 466 -13.58 -3.37 7.14
N ARG A 467 -13.61 -2.06 7.39
CA ARG A 467 -12.96 -1.44 8.57
C ARG A 467 -13.51 -2.03 9.88
N ALA A 468 -14.83 -2.20 9.99
CA ALA A 468 -15.48 -2.73 11.20
C ALA A 468 -15.11 -4.20 11.50
N ILE A 469 -14.83 -5.00 10.47
CA ILE A 469 -14.49 -6.42 10.61
C ILE A 469 -12.97 -6.63 10.68
N ILE A 470 -12.20 -6.01 9.79
CA ILE A 470 -10.78 -6.28 9.61
C ILE A 470 -9.96 -5.67 10.76
N PHE A 471 -10.31 -4.47 11.26
CA PHE A 471 -9.59 -3.87 12.39
C PHE A 471 -9.54 -4.77 13.63
N PRO A 472 -10.67 -5.25 14.18
CA PRO A 472 -10.62 -6.16 15.33
C PRO A 472 -9.98 -7.50 14.98
N LEU A 473 -10.19 -8.03 13.77
CA LEU A 473 -9.60 -9.29 13.32
C LEU A 473 -8.06 -9.25 13.35
N VAL A 474 -7.46 -8.22 12.76
CA VAL A 474 -6.02 -8.00 12.74
C VAL A 474 -5.48 -7.89 14.16
N LEU A 475 -6.11 -7.05 15.01
CA LEU A 475 -5.66 -6.86 16.39
C LEU A 475 -5.69 -8.16 17.20
N ILE A 476 -6.76 -8.96 17.06
CA ILE A 476 -6.89 -10.25 17.75
C ILE A 476 -5.82 -11.23 17.28
N LEU A 477 -5.66 -11.41 15.97
CA LEU A 477 -4.71 -12.39 15.42
C LEU A 477 -3.27 -12.02 15.76
N VAL A 478 -2.93 -10.75 15.66
CA VAL A 478 -1.62 -10.22 16.06
C VAL A 478 -1.40 -10.37 17.56
N PHE A 479 -2.40 -10.05 18.39
CA PHE A 479 -2.31 -10.22 19.84
C PHE A 479 -2.04 -11.69 20.22
N VAL A 480 -2.75 -12.63 19.59
CA VAL A 480 -2.53 -14.07 19.77
C VAL A 480 -1.13 -14.49 19.31
N ALA A 481 -0.67 -14.02 18.14
CA ALA A 481 0.68 -14.30 17.65
C ALA A 481 1.76 -13.78 18.62
N LEU A 482 1.58 -12.58 19.16
CA LEU A 482 2.48 -12.00 20.15
C LEU A 482 2.46 -12.76 21.48
N ILE A 483 1.30 -13.26 21.93
CA ILE A 483 1.22 -14.13 23.11
C ILE A 483 2.03 -15.40 22.89
N ALA A 484 1.88 -16.04 21.73
CA ALA A 484 2.63 -17.26 21.39
C ALA A 484 4.14 -17.00 21.38
N LEU A 485 4.56 -15.87 20.82
CA LEU A 485 5.97 -15.48 20.70
C LEU A 485 6.60 -15.09 22.04
N LEU A 486 5.94 -14.21 22.79
CA LEU A 486 6.48 -13.65 24.04
C LEU A 486 6.17 -14.52 25.26
N ARG A 487 5.21 -15.44 25.17
CA ARG A 487 4.68 -16.23 26.30
C ARG A 487 4.26 -15.36 27.48
N SER A 488 3.75 -14.16 27.19
CA SER A 488 3.32 -13.14 28.14
C SER A 488 1.97 -12.59 27.68
N LEU A 489 1.14 -12.10 28.62
CA LEU A 489 -0.11 -11.40 28.32
C LEU A 489 0.05 -9.88 28.40
N VAL A 490 0.87 -9.38 29.33
CA VAL A 490 1.04 -7.94 29.56
C VAL A 490 1.85 -7.30 28.44
N ALA A 491 2.94 -7.94 28.00
CA ALA A 491 3.77 -7.40 26.92
C ALA A 491 3.01 -7.24 25.59
N PRO A 492 2.31 -8.27 25.06
CA PRO A 492 1.48 -8.10 23.87
C PRO A 492 0.40 -7.03 24.01
N LEU A 493 -0.26 -6.93 25.17
CA LEU A 493 -1.33 -5.94 25.38
C LEU A 493 -0.79 -4.51 25.24
N ILE A 494 0.36 -4.23 25.86
CA ILE A 494 1.02 -2.92 25.76
C ILE A 494 1.45 -2.64 24.32
N MET A 495 2.04 -3.64 23.65
CA MET A 495 2.47 -3.51 22.26
C MET A 495 1.30 -3.19 21.34
N VAL A 496 0.22 -3.98 21.40
CA VAL A 496 -0.99 -3.75 20.59
C VAL A 496 -1.64 -2.41 20.90
N ALA A 497 -1.75 -2.01 22.17
CA ALA A 497 -2.28 -0.71 22.55
C ALA A 497 -1.42 0.45 22.03
N SER A 498 -0.09 0.32 22.10
CA SER A 498 0.83 1.34 21.61
C SER A 498 0.76 1.48 20.09
N VAL A 499 0.64 0.36 19.37
CA VAL A 499 0.51 0.34 17.91
C VAL A 499 -0.82 0.93 17.47
N LEU A 500 -1.92 0.58 18.15
CA LEU A 500 -3.22 1.18 17.90
C LEU A 500 -3.19 2.70 18.10
N LEU A 501 -2.57 3.18 19.19
CA LEU A 501 -2.44 4.60 19.44
C LEU A 501 -1.62 5.31 18.36
N THR A 502 -0.48 4.73 17.94
CA THR A 502 0.31 5.31 16.84
C THR A 502 -0.41 5.30 15.52
N ASN A 503 -1.26 4.30 15.28
CA ASN A 503 -2.04 4.19 14.06
C ASN A 503 -3.08 5.32 13.96
N VAL A 504 -3.85 5.53 15.03
CA VAL A 504 -4.81 6.63 15.12
C VAL A 504 -4.09 7.99 15.05
N ALA A 505 -2.94 8.13 15.70
CA ALA A 505 -2.12 9.33 15.60
C ALA A 505 -1.60 9.56 14.17
N ALA A 506 -1.18 8.51 13.46
CA ALA A 506 -0.71 8.58 12.08
C ALA A 506 -1.83 8.98 11.12
N LEU A 507 -3.04 8.43 11.29
CA LEU A 507 -4.23 8.85 10.55
C LEU A 507 -4.58 10.32 10.82
N GLY A 508 -4.51 10.76 12.08
CA GLY A 508 -4.82 12.14 12.43
C GLY A 508 -3.80 13.17 11.91
N VAL A 509 -2.50 12.88 12.02
CA VAL A 509 -1.45 13.74 11.43
C VAL A 509 -1.50 13.65 9.91
N GLY A 510 -1.73 12.46 9.36
CA GLY A 510 -1.90 12.25 7.93
C GLY A 510 -3.07 13.07 7.37
N TRP A 511 -4.17 13.17 8.11
CA TRP A 511 -5.29 14.04 7.74
C TRP A 511 -4.87 15.50 7.68
N TRP A 512 -4.19 16.01 8.71
CA TRP A 512 -3.70 17.40 8.70
C TRP A 512 -2.71 17.67 7.56
N VAL A 513 -1.81 16.74 7.28
CA VAL A 513 -0.87 16.86 6.16
C VAL A 513 -1.62 16.85 4.83
N SER A 514 -2.49 15.86 4.59
CA SER A 514 -3.24 15.78 3.34
C SER A 514 -4.14 16.99 3.12
N HIS A 515 -4.88 17.42 4.15
CA HIS A 515 -5.83 18.52 4.04
C HIS A 515 -5.16 19.89 3.96
N TYR A 516 -4.26 20.21 4.90
CA TYR A 516 -3.68 21.56 5.00
C TYR A 516 -2.39 21.74 4.20
N LEU A 517 -1.61 20.68 3.98
CA LEU A 517 -0.33 20.78 3.25
C LEU A 517 -0.47 20.39 1.78
N LEU A 518 -1.23 19.34 1.47
CA LEU A 518 -1.38 18.82 0.11
C LEU A 518 -2.67 19.29 -0.59
N GLY A 519 -3.63 19.86 0.15
CA GLY A 519 -4.87 20.38 -0.41
C GLY A 519 -5.91 19.32 -0.77
N PHE A 520 -5.78 18.09 -0.25
CA PHE A 520 -6.75 17.03 -0.48
C PHE A 520 -8.00 17.22 0.40
N GLU A 521 -9.18 17.23 -0.21
CA GLU A 521 -10.43 17.46 0.53
C GLU A 521 -10.86 16.26 1.37
N ARG A 522 -10.65 15.03 0.88
CA ARG A 522 -11.11 13.79 1.51
C ARG A 522 -10.06 12.69 1.43
N PHE A 523 -10.18 11.70 2.31
CA PHE A 523 -9.48 10.43 2.16
C PHE A 523 -10.21 9.50 1.21
N ASP A 524 -9.45 8.69 0.51
CA ASP A 524 -10.00 7.54 -0.18
C ASP A 524 -10.63 6.55 0.81
N SER A 525 -11.69 5.87 0.38
CA SER A 525 -12.44 4.89 1.17
C SER A 525 -11.57 3.74 1.70
N THR A 526 -10.54 3.34 0.95
CA THR A 526 -9.64 2.22 1.29
C THR A 526 -8.41 2.66 2.08
N THR A 527 -8.03 3.94 2.00
CA THR A 527 -6.80 4.46 2.63
C THR A 527 -6.72 4.15 4.13
N PRO A 528 -7.75 4.41 4.97
CA PRO A 528 -7.70 4.06 6.38
C PRO A 528 -7.49 2.56 6.63
N LEU A 529 -8.07 1.70 5.80
CA LEU A 529 -7.92 0.26 5.91
C LEU A 529 -6.48 -0.18 5.63
N TYR A 530 -5.91 0.27 4.51
CA TYR A 530 -4.54 -0.10 4.12
C TYR A 530 -3.51 0.48 5.08
N ALA A 531 -3.64 1.76 5.44
CA ALA A 531 -2.79 2.38 6.45
C ALA A 531 -2.85 1.60 7.76
N PHE A 532 -4.04 1.19 8.21
CA PHE A 532 -4.18 0.45 9.45
C PHE A 532 -3.45 -0.89 9.39
N VAL A 533 -3.76 -1.70 8.38
CA VAL A 533 -3.21 -3.06 8.23
C VAL A 533 -1.70 -3.01 8.08
N PHE A 534 -1.16 -2.13 7.23
CA PHE A 534 0.29 -2.04 7.03
C PHE A 534 1.01 -1.48 8.27
N LEU A 535 0.47 -0.47 8.96
CA LEU A 535 1.10 0.05 10.17
C LEU A 535 1.09 -0.96 11.32
N VAL A 536 0.01 -1.73 11.49
CA VAL A 536 0.00 -2.80 12.50
C VAL A 536 0.95 -3.92 12.09
N ALA A 537 0.90 -4.34 10.82
CA ALA A 537 1.71 -5.43 10.30
C ALA A 537 3.20 -5.12 10.41
N LEU A 538 3.64 -3.91 10.04
CA LEU A 538 5.05 -3.47 9.97
C LEU A 538 5.56 -2.78 11.26
N GLY A 539 4.67 -2.23 12.09
CA GLY A 539 5.07 -1.51 13.31
C GLY A 539 5.48 -2.45 14.44
N ILE A 540 4.95 -3.67 14.44
CA ILE A 540 5.18 -4.65 15.51
C ILE A 540 6.58 -5.27 15.42
N ASP A 541 7.08 -5.41 14.21
CA ASP A 541 8.34 -6.03 13.76
C ASP A 541 9.49 -5.73 14.69
N TYR A 542 9.72 -4.44 14.95
CA TYR A 542 10.90 -4.03 15.68
C TYR A 542 10.65 -3.78 17.16
N THR A 543 9.39 -3.68 17.57
CA THR A 543 9.06 -3.79 19.00
C THR A 543 9.28 -5.23 19.46
N ILE A 544 8.95 -6.23 18.60
CA ILE A 544 9.38 -7.62 18.81
C ILE A 544 10.89 -7.71 18.92
N PHE A 545 11.67 -7.09 18.02
CA PHE A 545 13.14 -7.16 18.07
C PHE A 545 13.72 -6.58 19.37
N LEU A 546 13.24 -5.42 19.82
CA LEU A 546 13.67 -4.81 21.08
C LEU A 546 13.29 -5.68 22.29
N VAL A 547 12.05 -6.18 22.34
CA VAL A 547 11.53 -6.96 23.46
C VAL A 547 12.17 -8.35 23.53
N THR A 548 12.40 -9.01 22.40
CA THR A 548 13.08 -10.32 22.37
C THR A 548 14.52 -10.21 22.86
N ARG A 549 15.28 -9.20 22.42
CA ARG A 549 16.63 -8.94 22.95
C ARG A 549 16.62 -8.56 24.43
N THR A 550 15.61 -7.80 24.85
CA THR A 550 15.41 -7.46 26.27
C THR A 550 15.17 -8.72 27.10
N ARG A 551 14.37 -9.66 26.60
CA ARG A 551 14.11 -10.94 27.28
C ARG A 551 15.40 -11.76 27.42
N GLU A 552 16.21 -11.82 26.38
CA GLU A 552 17.50 -12.52 26.41
C GLU A 552 18.43 -11.91 27.46
N ALA A 553 18.61 -10.59 27.47
CA ALA A 553 19.46 -9.89 28.42
C ALA A 553 18.90 -9.86 29.86
N ALA A 554 17.58 -9.95 30.04
CA ALA A 554 16.94 -9.92 31.35
C ALA A 554 17.32 -11.14 32.21
N THR A 555 17.68 -12.27 31.59
CA THR A 555 18.16 -13.46 32.31
C THR A 555 19.46 -13.21 33.08
N THR A 556 20.30 -12.27 32.63
CA THR A 556 21.59 -11.97 33.25
C THR A 556 21.61 -10.65 34.01
N GLU A 557 20.90 -9.62 33.54
CA GLU A 557 21.00 -8.25 34.06
C GLU A 557 19.72 -7.77 34.76
N GLY A 558 18.63 -8.55 34.70
CA GLY A 558 17.29 -8.16 35.15
C GLY A 558 16.57 -7.25 34.13
N THR A 559 15.22 -7.26 34.16
CA THR A 559 14.40 -6.65 33.08
C THR A 559 14.64 -5.16 32.88
N ARG A 560 14.83 -4.39 33.96
CA ARG A 560 15.06 -2.93 33.88
C ARG A 560 16.39 -2.57 33.25
N GLN A 561 17.45 -3.30 33.55
CA GLN A 561 18.75 -3.02 32.93
C GLN A 561 18.77 -3.54 31.49
N ALA A 562 18.19 -4.72 31.27
CA ALA A 562 18.14 -5.37 29.97
C ALA A 562 17.48 -4.53 28.87
N ILE A 563 16.43 -3.76 29.18
CA ILE A 563 15.77 -2.89 28.19
C ILE A 563 16.68 -1.73 27.78
N LEU A 564 17.49 -1.20 28.69
CA LEU A 564 18.45 -0.12 28.41
C LEU A 564 19.65 -0.65 27.62
N THR A 565 20.17 -1.83 27.98
CA THR A 565 21.21 -2.54 27.23
C THR A 565 20.73 -2.89 25.81
N SER A 566 19.47 -3.29 25.67
CA SER A 566 18.88 -3.58 24.36
C SER A 566 18.67 -2.30 23.54
N LEU A 567 18.17 -1.22 24.15
CA LEU A 567 17.98 0.07 23.48
C LEU A 567 19.29 0.67 22.99
N SER A 568 20.35 0.65 23.81
CA SER A 568 21.67 1.18 23.43
C SER A 568 22.27 0.43 22.24
N THR A 569 22.20 -0.90 22.26
CA THR A 569 22.83 -1.75 21.24
C THR A 569 22.02 -1.86 19.95
N THR A 570 20.69 -1.72 20.00
CA THR A 570 19.82 -1.91 18.82
C THR A 570 19.23 -0.63 18.27
N GLY A 571 19.14 0.42 19.07
CA GLY A 571 18.40 1.63 18.73
C GLY A 571 18.83 2.26 17.41
N SER A 572 20.14 2.32 17.14
CA SER A 572 20.67 2.91 15.90
C SER A 572 20.27 2.14 14.64
N VAL A 573 20.27 0.82 14.72
CA VAL A 573 19.94 -0.09 13.61
C VAL A 573 18.44 -0.05 13.35
N ILE A 574 17.64 -0.17 14.42
CA ILE A 574 16.19 -0.13 14.34
C ILE A 574 15.72 1.23 13.82
N THR A 575 16.30 2.34 14.29
CA THR A 575 15.93 3.68 13.85
C THR A 575 16.25 3.89 12.37
N SER A 576 17.43 3.46 11.93
CA SER A 576 17.77 3.51 10.52
C SER A 576 16.82 2.68 9.66
N ALA A 577 16.43 1.49 10.13
CA ALA A 577 15.55 0.62 9.38
C ALA A 577 14.12 1.18 9.31
N GLY A 578 13.63 1.78 10.40
CA GLY A 578 12.34 2.48 10.42
C GLY A 578 12.32 3.70 9.50
N ILE A 579 13.37 4.55 9.51
CA ILE A 579 13.49 5.68 8.58
C ILE A 579 13.51 5.20 7.12
N LEU A 580 14.20 4.08 6.86
CA LEU A 580 14.24 3.48 5.53
C LEU A 580 12.86 3.01 5.08
N LEU A 581 12.16 2.25 5.93
CA LEU A 581 10.81 1.78 5.62
C LEU A 581 9.86 2.96 5.37
N ALA A 582 9.91 4.00 6.22
CA ALA A 582 9.12 5.20 6.06
C ALA A 582 9.39 5.92 4.73
N ALA A 583 10.67 6.02 4.32
CA ALA A 583 11.05 6.65 3.07
C ALA A 583 10.65 5.83 1.83
N VAL A 584 10.67 4.50 1.93
CA VAL A 584 10.19 3.60 0.87
C VAL A 584 8.69 3.78 0.66
N PHE A 585 7.89 3.83 1.73
CA PHE A 585 6.45 4.09 1.61
C PHE A 585 6.15 5.51 1.10
N ALA A 586 6.94 6.51 1.50
CA ALA A 586 6.80 7.87 0.96
C ALA A 586 7.01 7.93 -0.57
N ALA A 587 7.72 6.95 -1.17
CA ALA A 587 7.91 6.88 -2.62
C ALA A 587 6.61 6.57 -3.38
N LEU A 588 5.56 6.05 -2.74
CA LEU A 588 4.23 5.89 -3.37
C LEU A 588 3.64 7.24 -3.81
N GLY A 589 3.98 8.33 -3.11
CA GLY A 589 3.54 9.69 -3.46
C GLY A 589 4.23 10.28 -4.70
N VAL A 590 5.13 9.53 -5.36
CA VAL A 590 5.70 9.93 -6.67
C VAL A 590 4.68 9.75 -7.79
N LEU A 591 3.71 8.86 -7.60
CA LEU A 591 2.66 8.64 -8.60
C LEU A 591 1.58 9.71 -8.44
N PRO A 592 1.05 10.26 -9.55
CA PRO A 592 0.05 11.34 -9.54
C PRO A 592 -1.35 10.88 -9.11
N LEU A 593 -1.45 9.91 -8.19
CA LEU A 593 -2.70 9.45 -7.60
C LEU A 593 -2.77 9.78 -6.12
N VAL A 594 -3.89 10.39 -5.73
CA VAL A 594 -4.16 10.82 -4.36
C VAL A 594 -4.17 9.63 -3.41
N VAL A 595 -4.79 8.51 -3.79
CA VAL A 595 -4.88 7.29 -2.96
C VAL A 595 -3.49 6.77 -2.57
N LEU A 596 -2.58 6.63 -3.55
CA LEU A 596 -1.22 6.13 -3.30
C LEU A 596 -0.38 7.12 -2.48
N ALA A 597 -0.53 8.41 -2.74
CA ALA A 597 0.12 9.45 -1.94
C ALA A 597 -0.36 9.44 -0.49
N GLN A 598 -1.68 9.30 -0.25
CA GLN A 598 -2.26 9.22 1.09
C GLN A 598 -1.74 7.99 1.86
N ILE A 599 -1.77 6.81 1.24
CA ILE A 599 -1.21 5.58 1.82
C ILE A 599 0.26 5.78 2.17
N GLY A 600 1.06 6.30 1.24
CA GLY A 600 2.49 6.55 1.42
C GLY A 600 2.78 7.50 2.59
N VAL A 601 2.07 8.63 2.66
CA VAL A 601 2.22 9.64 3.72
C VAL A 601 1.83 9.09 5.08
N ILE A 602 0.66 8.45 5.19
CA ILE A 602 0.17 7.94 6.49
C ILE A 602 1.07 6.82 7.01
N ILE A 603 1.48 5.88 6.15
CA ILE A 603 2.40 4.81 6.56
C ILE A 603 3.77 5.38 6.92
N CYS A 604 4.29 6.34 6.15
CA CYS A 604 5.54 7.03 6.47
C CYS A 604 5.50 7.65 7.86
N LEU A 605 4.46 8.45 8.14
CA LEU A 605 4.28 9.10 9.44
C LEU A 605 4.12 8.07 10.55
N GLY A 606 3.29 7.04 10.37
CA GLY A 606 3.08 6.03 11.41
C GLY A 606 4.33 5.22 11.73
N VAL A 607 5.12 4.83 10.73
CA VAL A 607 6.40 4.15 10.94
C VAL A 607 7.40 5.05 11.68
N LEU A 608 7.45 6.35 11.36
CA LEU A 608 8.31 7.31 12.07
C LEU A 608 7.86 7.53 13.52
N LEU A 609 6.56 7.69 13.75
CA LEU A 609 5.99 7.84 15.10
C LEU A 609 6.25 6.59 15.96
N ASP A 610 6.04 5.40 15.40
CA ASP A 610 6.35 4.14 16.09
C ASP A 610 7.85 4.04 16.41
N THR A 611 8.72 4.29 15.42
CA THR A 611 10.16 4.13 15.57
C THR A 611 10.77 5.14 16.56
N LEU A 612 10.41 6.42 16.42
CA LEU A 612 11.05 7.51 17.15
C LEU A 612 10.39 7.79 18.51
N ILE A 613 9.07 7.63 18.62
CA ILE A 613 8.33 7.94 19.85
C ILE A 613 8.04 6.66 20.61
N VAL A 614 7.30 5.73 20.03
CA VAL A 614 6.81 4.57 20.80
C VAL A 614 7.94 3.63 21.17
N ARG A 615 8.71 3.16 20.20
CA ARG A 615 9.76 2.17 20.44
C ARG A 615 10.94 2.72 21.21
N THR A 616 11.34 3.95 20.92
CA THR A 616 12.54 4.55 21.52
C THR A 616 12.25 5.11 22.92
N LEU A 617 11.01 5.56 23.19
CA LEU A 617 10.65 6.22 24.44
C LEU A 617 9.59 5.44 25.23
N VAL A 618 8.39 5.24 24.65
CA VAL A 618 7.22 4.69 25.38
C VAL A 618 7.43 3.26 25.84
N VAL A 619 7.90 2.36 24.97
CA VAL A 619 8.09 0.95 25.31
C VAL A 619 9.16 0.79 26.41
N PRO A 620 10.38 1.36 26.27
CA PRO A 620 11.37 1.35 27.33
C PRO A 620 10.88 1.96 28.65
N SER A 621 10.19 3.10 28.62
CA SER A 621 9.71 3.74 29.84
C SER A 621 8.62 2.93 30.54
N VAL A 622 7.71 2.29 29.79
CA VAL A 622 6.69 1.39 30.35
C VAL A 622 7.35 0.14 30.96
N VAL A 623 8.35 -0.45 30.31
CA VAL A 623 9.11 -1.58 30.87
C VAL A 623 9.84 -1.17 32.16
N GLN A 624 10.40 0.04 32.23
CA GLN A 624 10.99 0.56 33.47
C GLN A 624 9.97 0.63 34.62
N LEU A 625 8.75 1.09 34.32
CA LEU A 625 7.68 1.21 35.31
C LEU A 625 7.17 -0.16 35.80
N LEU A 626 6.98 -1.12 34.88
CA LEU A 626 6.41 -2.43 35.19
C LEU A 626 7.44 -3.43 35.73
N GLY A 627 8.70 -3.33 35.33
CA GLY A 627 9.75 -4.30 35.67
C GLY A 627 9.34 -5.72 35.28
N GLU A 628 9.56 -6.69 36.18
CA GLU A 628 9.28 -8.11 35.91
C GLU A 628 7.80 -8.42 35.63
N LYS A 629 6.87 -7.54 36.03
CA LYS A 629 5.44 -7.71 35.71
C LYS A 629 5.16 -7.65 34.21
N PHE A 630 6.05 -7.04 33.43
CA PHE A 630 5.95 -6.99 31.98
C PHE A 630 5.90 -8.39 31.34
N TRP A 631 6.55 -9.38 31.95
CA TRP A 631 6.61 -10.75 31.43
C TRP A 631 5.45 -11.64 31.88
N TRP A 632 4.58 -11.17 32.77
CA TRP A 632 3.52 -12.01 33.33
C TRP A 632 2.65 -12.65 32.23
N PRO A 633 2.31 -13.96 32.33
CA PRO A 633 2.57 -14.90 33.42
C PRO A 633 3.95 -15.60 33.40
N ALA A 634 4.76 -15.42 32.36
CA ALA A 634 6.12 -15.94 32.36
C ALA A 634 6.98 -15.22 33.42
N LYS A 635 7.90 -15.97 34.02
CA LYS A 635 8.92 -15.44 34.92
C LYS A 635 10.27 -15.47 34.20
N VAL A 636 10.96 -14.34 34.20
CA VAL A 636 12.35 -14.26 33.77
C VAL A 636 13.16 -14.12 35.06
N ASP A 637 13.52 -15.24 35.65
CA ASP A 637 14.30 -15.22 36.89
C ASP A 637 15.75 -14.85 36.57
N PRO A 638 16.30 -13.76 37.14
CA PRO A 638 17.70 -13.41 36.96
C PRO A 638 18.57 -14.52 37.57
N VAL A 639 19.58 -15.00 36.85
CA VAL A 639 20.56 -15.93 37.43
C VAL A 639 21.25 -15.21 38.58
N SER A 640 21.04 -15.68 39.81
CA SER A 640 21.60 -15.07 41.01
C SER A 640 23.12 -14.95 40.90
N HIS A 641 23.64 -13.75 41.16
CA HIS A 641 25.08 -13.41 41.12
C HIS A 641 25.97 -14.30 42.01
N ASP A 642 25.37 -15.08 42.93
CA ASP A 642 26.02 -15.95 43.92
C ASP A 642 26.65 -17.22 43.32
N GLN A 643 26.34 -17.59 42.07
CA GLN A 643 26.90 -18.79 41.43
C GLN A 643 28.19 -18.55 40.63
N ARG A 644 28.66 -17.31 40.49
CA ARG A 644 29.91 -16.99 39.78
C ARG A 644 31.16 -16.93 40.66
N SER A 645 31.03 -17.03 41.98
CA SER A 645 32.20 -17.06 42.88
C SER A 645 32.71 -18.48 43.19
N VAL A 646 32.20 -19.51 42.51
CA VAL A 646 32.58 -20.92 42.77
C VAL A 646 32.94 -21.68 41.48
N ALA A 647 33.37 -20.99 40.41
CA ALA A 647 33.87 -21.65 39.20
C ALA A 647 35.26 -21.14 38.81
#